data_AF-A0A5K3FR57-F1
#
_entry.id   AF-A0A5K3FR57-F1
#
_cell.length_a   1.000
_cell.length_b   1.000
_cell.length_c   1.000
_cell.angle_alpha   90.00
_cell.angle_beta   90.00
_cell.angle_gamma   90.00
#
_symmetry.space_group_name_H-M   'P 1'
#
loop_
_entity.id
_entity.type
_entity.pdbx_description
1 polymer ?
#
loop_
_entity_poly.entity_id
_entity_poly.type
_entity_poly.pdbx_seq_one_letter_code
_entity_poly.pdbx_strand_id
1 'polypeptide(L)'
;MRLVTLHKRFLCSIWVSVLFYFNFSADPKNYELPALMITPIFKHFPGYMACLIFGILFAILMPMIGIFFCCLRCCGRCGGRVTQMDRKGDPYRRVCYTITLAMITTVQLASIVLAFINYQLHYDAILSKDISVGMAPQIIQSSDQFQIAITEIVNAAKNSSSVNLEVQKKNFDAVFDAGLTDFQNDFVNNSSAAEVLRAKDALQQVAYKFGVDSLAAAELRNFFDSLERTSVDLPMIRSTISDILNSECTLDQLTVCRELRFTTDNDLEVAYTLDEFQSTQVGRLLDILESSQQEVTNLNAFNKTLVGMKDDVKKAIQPILDDAWSDLSNSPKTREDLVRSIEQAADTAKSYLVGLNDFITTYLSADSQYISKGSDFFLYSGIAFLCLPVLVILLVYLGLCFGACGNRPYEEASVCNRGVGANLLMSGVVFTFLLSTILMLVCTVVFLTGGLAQTEVCRYATGRYPEGPAVLDDVLDTISVEAARQFGNSSNTVRSADFHAITKSRPFSVLLTKCANASLVDAIGDEVVGMMVSDTSINTFLENILTTFNGIDLISPLRKAATDTLNVLDTVSDLRNFNLSRAIAKTNDRLTKIVDFDAYMAQLRSLNIDNLKSQIDALQTSVGMLSLRLEVIKQVYVELDSIRTYYLQLVRALNEFSADLEQTVPSSIRTQIHNTRPLFLKELRFAVIASWRHIPCTNLHLAAKAGVT
;
A
#
# COMPACT_ATOMS: atom_id res chain seq x y z
N MET A 1 -43.01 -22.60 12.13
CA MET A 1 -41.94 -21.71 11.61
C MET A 1 -41.63 -20.52 12.53
N ARG A 2 -42.61 -19.73 13.02
CA ARG A 2 -42.37 -18.61 13.97
C ARG A 2 -41.88 -19.02 15.36
N LEU A 3 -42.26 -20.20 15.87
CA LEU A 3 -41.76 -20.73 17.15
C LEU A 3 -40.25 -21.08 17.11
N VAL A 4 -39.79 -21.65 15.99
CA VAL A 4 -38.36 -22.00 15.79
C VAL A 4 -37.50 -20.75 15.62
N THR A 5 -38.04 -19.70 14.99
CA THR A 5 -37.36 -18.39 14.94
C THR A 5 -37.33 -17.68 16.29
N LEU A 6 -38.30 -17.93 17.17
CA LEU A 6 -38.29 -17.45 18.56
C LEU A 6 -37.27 -18.21 19.41
N HIS A 7 -37.18 -19.53 19.24
CA HIS A 7 -36.22 -20.41 19.91
C HIS A 7 -34.76 -20.02 19.60
N LYS A 8 -34.44 -19.78 18.32
CA LYS A 8 -33.10 -19.31 17.90
C LYS A 8 -32.78 -17.89 18.41
N ARG A 9 -33.79 -17.02 18.54
CA ARG A 9 -33.62 -15.67 19.14
C ARG A 9 -33.33 -15.75 20.65
N PHE A 10 -33.90 -16.75 21.33
CA PHE A 10 -33.65 -17.01 22.74
C PHE A 10 -32.22 -17.53 22.96
N LEU A 11 -31.76 -18.52 22.18
CA LEU A 11 -30.43 -19.15 22.36
C LEU A 11 -29.25 -18.15 22.31
N CYS A 12 -29.25 -17.21 21.35
CA CYS A 12 -28.18 -16.18 21.30
C CYS A 12 -28.25 -15.20 22.49
N SER A 13 -29.47 -14.84 22.94
CA SER A 13 -29.65 -13.99 24.13
C SER A 13 -29.19 -14.71 25.41
N ILE A 14 -29.43 -16.02 25.50
CA ILE A 14 -28.97 -16.87 26.61
C ILE A 14 -27.44 -16.94 26.62
N TRP A 15 -26.81 -17.10 25.45
CA TRP A 15 -25.36 -17.15 25.29
C TRP A 15 -24.66 -15.94 25.88
N VAL A 16 -25.08 -14.73 25.48
CA VAL A 16 -24.47 -13.49 25.96
C VAL A 16 -24.87 -13.19 27.40
N SER A 17 -26.09 -13.56 27.84
CA SER A 17 -26.52 -13.37 29.24
C SER A 17 -25.74 -14.23 30.22
N VAL A 18 -25.47 -15.48 29.87
CA VAL A 18 -24.66 -16.42 30.70
C VAL A 18 -23.20 -15.95 30.74
N LEU A 19 -22.63 -15.52 29.61
CA LEU A 19 -21.29 -14.89 29.56
C LEU A 19 -21.22 -13.59 30.39
N PHE A 20 -22.26 -12.76 30.39
CA PHE A 20 -22.35 -11.55 31.22
C PHE A 20 -22.52 -11.88 32.71
N TYR A 21 -23.31 -12.90 33.04
CA TYR A 21 -23.55 -13.35 34.41
C TYR A 21 -22.26 -13.93 35.04
N PHE A 22 -21.47 -14.68 34.26
CA PHE A 22 -20.20 -15.25 34.72
C PHE A 22 -19.03 -14.26 34.70
N ASN A 23 -19.00 -13.27 33.79
CA ASN A 23 -18.02 -12.17 33.88
C ASN A 23 -18.18 -11.35 35.16
N PHE A 24 -19.39 -11.26 35.72
CA PHE A 24 -19.61 -10.63 37.03
C PHE A 24 -19.08 -11.48 38.21
N SER A 25 -18.83 -12.77 37.98
CA SER A 25 -18.26 -13.70 38.96
C SER A 25 -16.75 -13.94 38.77
N ALA A 26 -16.15 -13.35 37.73
CA ALA A 26 -14.72 -13.41 37.47
C ALA A 26 -14.02 -12.17 38.08
N ASP A 27 -13.32 -12.42 39.18
CA ASP A 27 -12.39 -11.55 39.90
C ASP A 27 -12.98 -10.28 40.57
N PRO A 28 -13.26 -10.31 41.89
CA PRO A 28 -13.79 -9.16 42.65
C PRO A 28 -12.79 -7.99 42.80
N LYS A 29 -11.63 -8.01 42.12
CA LYS A 29 -10.56 -7.01 42.25
C LYS A 29 -10.53 -5.94 41.15
N ASN A 30 -11.21 -6.14 40.01
CA ASN A 30 -11.19 -5.20 38.88
C ASN A 30 -12.58 -4.60 38.61
N TYR A 31 -12.95 -3.61 39.43
CA TYR A 31 -14.23 -2.89 39.34
C TYR A 31 -14.31 -1.87 38.19
N GLU A 32 -13.23 -1.69 37.40
CA GLU A 32 -13.17 -0.68 36.33
C GLU A 32 -13.66 -1.17 34.96
N LEU A 33 -13.67 -2.49 34.70
CA LEU A 33 -14.11 -3.06 33.41
C LEU A 33 -15.64 -2.94 33.15
N PRO A 34 -16.54 -3.10 34.14
CA PRO A 34 -17.98 -2.99 33.91
C PRO A 34 -18.42 -1.55 33.60
N ALA A 35 -17.78 -0.55 34.21
CA ALA A 35 -18.17 0.86 34.08
C ALA A 35 -17.94 1.41 32.65
N LEU A 36 -16.95 0.88 31.94
CA LEU A 36 -16.57 1.30 30.59
C LEU A 36 -17.58 0.84 29.52
N MET A 37 -18.21 -0.33 29.70
CA MET A 37 -19.29 -0.78 28.80
C MET A 37 -20.64 -0.10 29.10
N ILE A 38 -20.90 0.23 30.36
CA ILE A 38 -22.19 0.75 30.84
C ILE A 38 -22.46 2.19 30.35
N THR A 39 -21.46 3.07 30.41
CA THR A 39 -21.61 4.50 30.12
C THR A 39 -21.98 4.87 28.66
N PRO A 40 -21.40 4.26 27.60
CA PRO A 40 -21.79 4.57 26.22
C PRO A 40 -23.15 3.97 25.83
N ILE A 41 -23.50 2.79 26.37
CA ILE A 41 -24.76 2.07 26.10
C ILE A 41 -25.97 2.88 26.58
N PHE A 42 -25.89 3.44 27.78
CA PHE A 42 -27.01 4.20 28.36
C PHE A 42 -27.29 5.54 27.67
N LYS A 43 -26.33 6.09 26.90
CA LYS A 43 -26.50 7.31 26.11
C LYS A 43 -27.17 7.05 24.75
N HIS A 44 -27.05 5.83 24.21
CA HIS A 44 -27.59 5.46 22.90
C HIS A 44 -28.97 4.79 22.95
N PHE A 45 -29.37 4.21 24.10
CA PHE A 45 -30.63 3.45 24.21
C PHE A 45 -31.57 4.00 25.29
N PRO A 46 -32.40 5.02 24.97
CA PRO A 46 -33.31 5.63 25.94
C PRO A 46 -34.35 4.64 26.48
N GLY A 47 -34.68 3.57 25.74
CA GLY A 47 -35.62 2.53 26.17
C GLY A 47 -35.13 1.73 27.39
N TYR A 48 -33.87 1.32 27.42
CA TYR A 48 -33.32 0.59 28.57
C TYR A 48 -33.18 1.49 29.80
N MET A 49 -32.81 2.76 29.60
CA MET A 49 -32.81 3.75 30.68
C MET A 49 -34.21 3.96 31.24
N ALA A 50 -35.22 4.11 30.38
CA ALA A 50 -36.60 4.23 30.83
C ALA A 50 -37.04 3.01 31.64
N CYS A 51 -36.77 1.78 31.17
CA CYS A 51 -37.10 0.55 31.91
C CYS A 51 -36.41 0.47 33.28
N LEU A 52 -35.13 0.84 33.37
CA LEU A 52 -34.40 0.87 34.65
C LEU A 52 -35.00 1.92 35.60
N ILE A 53 -35.28 3.13 35.12
CA ILE A 53 -35.90 4.19 35.92
C ILE A 53 -37.28 3.75 36.41
N PHE A 54 -38.13 3.18 35.53
CA PHE A 54 -39.45 2.69 35.91
C PHE A 54 -39.38 1.51 36.89
N GLY A 55 -38.44 0.58 36.70
CA GLY A 55 -38.22 -0.54 37.61
C GLY A 55 -37.81 -0.10 39.02
N ILE A 56 -36.86 0.83 39.11
CA ILE A 56 -36.42 1.41 40.39
C ILE A 56 -37.55 2.22 41.03
N LEU A 57 -38.24 3.05 40.25
CA LEU A 57 -39.37 3.84 40.75
C LEU A 57 -40.47 2.93 41.30
N PHE A 58 -40.81 1.85 40.60
CA PHE A 58 -41.79 0.87 41.07
C PHE A 58 -41.35 0.18 42.36
N ALA A 59 -40.08 -0.23 42.43
CA ALA A 59 -39.50 -0.88 43.60
C ALA A 59 -39.52 0.02 44.85
N ILE A 60 -39.49 1.35 44.69
CA ILE A 60 -39.60 2.31 45.80
C ILE A 60 -41.06 2.65 46.11
N LEU A 61 -41.89 2.88 45.09
CA LEU A 61 -43.28 3.30 45.27
C LEU A 61 -44.16 2.20 45.86
N MET A 62 -43.99 0.94 45.44
CA MET A 62 -44.82 -0.16 45.94
C MET A 62 -44.73 -0.40 47.45
N PRO A 63 -43.54 -0.48 48.08
CA PRO A 63 -43.46 -0.62 49.54
C PRO A 63 -43.94 0.64 50.26
N MET A 64 -43.72 1.83 49.71
CA MET A 64 -44.23 3.09 50.28
C MET A 64 -45.77 3.11 50.32
N ILE A 65 -46.42 2.72 49.22
CA ILE A 65 -47.89 2.59 49.14
C ILE A 65 -48.37 1.48 50.09
N GLY A 66 -47.67 0.35 50.16
CA GLY A 66 -48.00 -0.75 51.06
C GLY A 66 -47.96 -0.35 52.54
N ILE A 67 -46.91 0.39 52.97
CA ILE A 67 -46.80 0.91 54.34
C ILE A 67 -47.92 1.91 54.62
N PHE A 68 -48.18 2.84 53.71
CA PHE A 68 -49.27 3.81 53.86
C PHE A 68 -50.65 3.15 53.97
N PHE A 69 -50.92 2.15 53.12
CA PHE A 69 -52.14 1.35 53.17
C PHE A 69 -52.27 0.58 54.49
N CYS A 70 -51.18 -0.01 54.97
CA CYS A 70 -51.11 -0.70 56.26
C CYS A 70 -51.44 0.28 57.42
N CYS A 71 -50.81 1.45 57.44
CA CYS A 71 -51.06 2.49 58.45
C CYS A 71 -52.52 2.97 58.45
N LEU A 72 -53.10 3.24 57.28
CA LEU A 72 -54.50 3.66 57.16
C LEU A 72 -55.46 2.58 57.67
N ARG A 73 -55.19 1.32 57.35
CA ARG A 73 -55.98 0.18 57.82
C ARG A 73 -55.88 -0.02 59.33
N CYS A 74 -54.67 0.07 59.92
CA CYS A 74 -54.45 0.02 61.37
C CYS A 74 -55.13 1.17 62.12
N CYS A 75 -55.23 2.36 61.50
CA CYS A 75 -55.96 3.51 62.04
C CYS A 75 -57.50 3.41 61.88
N GLY A 76 -58.03 2.27 61.41
CA GLY A 76 -59.46 2.05 61.21
C GLY A 76 -60.07 2.81 60.03
N ARG A 77 -59.25 3.39 59.14
CA ARG A 77 -59.66 3.98 57.86
C ARG A 77 -59.45 2.94 56.74
N CYS A 78 -60.08 3.10 55.57
CA CYS A 78 -59.95 2.17 54.43
C CYS A 78 -60.23 0.69 54.75
N GLY A 79 -61.47 0.38 55.17
CA GLY A 79 -61.94 -1.01 55.32
C GLY A 79 -61.45 -1.77 56.56
N GLY A 80 -60.92 -1.05 57.56
CA GLY A 80 -60.54 -1.62 58.87
C GLY A 80 -61.71 -1.83 59.84
N ARG A 81 -62.88 -1.23 59.59
CA ARG A 81 -64.11 -1.45 60.36
C ARG A 81 -65.06 -2.38 59.61
N VAL A 82 -65.46 -3.48 60.25
CA VAL A 82 -66.43 -4.43 59.69
C VAL A 82 -67.84 -3.87 59.91
N THR A 83 -68.51 -3.44 58.85
CA THR A 83 -69.92 -3.02 58.91
C THR A 83 -70.82 -4.26 58.79
N GLN A 84 -71.69 -4.49 59.78
CA GLN A 84 -72.52 -5.71 59.86
C GLN A 84 -73.74 -5.74 58.92
N MET A 85 -74.01 -4.68 58.14
CA MET A 85 -75.14 -4.63 57.20
C MET A 85 -74.72 -4.09 55.83
N ASP A 86 -75.00 -4.87 54.77
CA ASP A 86 -74.88 -4.47 53.37
C ASP A 86 -76.00 -3.49 52.98
N ARG A 87 -75.71 -2.43 52.22
CA ARG A 87 -76.69 -1.49 51.64
C ARG A 87 -77.39 -2.11 50.42
N LYS A 88 -78.60 -1.63 50.08
CA LYS A 88 -79.46 -2.13 48.99
C LYS A 88 -78.80 -2.21 47.58
N GLY A 89 -77.69 -1.51 47.32
CA GLY A 89 -76.96 -1.50 46.03
C GLY A 89 -75.66 -2.32 46.00
N ASP A 90 -75.28 -2.95 47.11
CA ASP A 90 -74.01 -3.68 47.23
C ASP A 90 -73.93 -5.03 46.49
N PRO A 91 -75.02 -5.78 46.17
CA PRO A 91 -74.87 -7.08 45.50
C PRO A 91 -74.38 -6.97 44.05
N TYR A 92 -74.84 -5.98 43.27
CA TYR A 92 -74.39 -5.80 41.88
C TYR A 92 -72.91 -5.39 41.81
N ARG A 93 -72.49 -4.47 42.69
CA ARG A 93 -71.08 -4.05 42.79
C ARG A 93 -70.16 -5.19 43.19
N ARG A 94 -70.60 -6.01 44.16
CA ARG A 94 -69.86 -7.20 44.58
C ARG A 94 -69.68 -8.19 43.45
N VAL A 95 -70.74 -8.51 42.70
CA VAL A 95 -70.66 -9.41 41.54
C VAL A 95 -69.71 -8.86 40.48
N CYS A 96 -69.79 -7.56 40.16
CA CYS A 96 -68.90 -6.91 39.20
C CYS A 96 -67.42 -6.99 39.64
N TYR A 97 -67.11 -6.69 40.91
CA TYR A 97 -65.75 -6.79 41.43
C TYR A 97 -65.25 -8.24 41.49
N THR A 98 -66.09 -9.19 41.87
CA THR A 98 -65.75 -10.62 41.88
C THR A 98 -65.44 -11.12 40.47
N ILE A 99 -66.26 -10.79 39.47
CA ILE A 99 -66.02 -11.18 38.06
C ILE A 99 -64.75 -10.52 37.52
N THR A 100 -64.57 -9.23 37.77
CA THR A 100 -63.39 -8.48 37.28
C THR A 100 -62.11 -9.02 37.91
N LEU A 101 -62.10 -9.26 39.22
CA LEU A 101 -60.95 -9.83 39.92
C LEU A 101 -60.67 -11.25 39.44
N ALA A 102 -61.70 -12.08 39.25
CA ALA A 102 -61.55 -13.42 38.68
C ALA A 102 -60.91 -13.38 37.28
N MET A 103 -61.37 -12.49 36.38
CA MET A 103 -60.79 -12.34 35.03
C MET A 103 -59.32 -11.87 35.06
N ILE A 104 -58.97 -10.94 35.95
CA ILE A 104 -57.57 -10.49 36.07
C ILE A 104 -56.69 -11.62 36.60
N THR A 105 -57.17 -12.36 37.60
CA THR A 105 -56.41 -13.47 38.21
C THR A 105 -56.21 -14.65 37.24
N THR A 106 -57.17 -14.93 36.35
CA THR A 106 -57.01 -15.98 35.33
C THR A 106 -55.96 -15.59 34.28
N VAL A 107 -55.93 -14.32 33.86
CA VAL A 107 -54.88 -13.81 32.95
C VAL A 107 -53.50 -13.86 33.61
N GLN A 108 -53.41 -13.51 34.90
CA GLN A 108 -52.17 -13.62 35.67
C GLN A 108 -51.72 -15.09 35.80
N LEU A 109 -52.65 -16.02 36.06
CA LEU A 109 -52.35 -17.45 36.15
C LEU A 109 -51.76 -17.97 34.82
N ALA A 110 -52.38 -17.62 33.69
CA ALA A 110 -51.85 -17.99 32.37
C ALA A 110 -50.42 -17.45 32.15
N SER A 111 -50.14 -16.22 32.59
CA SER A 111 -48.82 -15.61 32.50
C SER A 111 -47.76 -16.36 33.32
N ILE A 112 -48.11 -16.83 34.52
CA ILE A 112 -47.21 -17.63 35.37
C ILE A 112 -46.95 -19.00 34.77
N VAL A 113 -47.97 -19.65 34.19
CA VAL A 113 -47.78 -20.95 33.51
C VAL A 113 -46.79 -20.81 32.36
N LEU A 114 -46.90 -19.74 31.56
CA LEU A 114 -45.93 -19.46 30.49
C LEU A 114 -44.53 -19.17 31.04
N ALA A 115 -44.41 -18.50 32.19
CA ALA A 115 -43.12 -18.27 32.84
C ALA A 115 -42.47 -19.58 33.29
N PHE A 116 -43.24 -20.52 33.86
CA PHE A 116 -42.75 -21.86 34.22
C PHE A 116 -42.28 -22.66 33.00
N ILE A 117 -43.07 -22.66 31.93
CA ILE A 117 -42.70 -23.36 30.69
C ILE A 117 -41.41 -22.76 30.10
N ASN A 118 -41.31 -21.43 30.02
CA ASN A 118 -40.10 -20.77 29.51
C ASN A 118 -38.87 -21.04 30.38
N TYR A 119 -39.05 -21.05 31.70
CA TYR A 119 -37.96 -21.35 32.63
C TYR A 119 -37.47 -22.79 32.47
N GLN A 120 -38.39 -23.75 32.34
CA GLN A 120 -38.06 -25.16 32.09
C GLN A 120 -37.32 -25.35 30.76
N LEU A 121 -37.83 -24.74 29.67
CA LEU A 121 -37.17 -24.79 28.35
C LEU A 121 -35.77 -24.18 28.39
N HIS A 122 -35.58 -23.10 29.14
CA HIS A 122 -34.27 -22.46 29.31
C HIS A 122 -33.30 -23.34 30.10
N TYR A 123 -33.79 -23.99 31.16
CA TYR A 123 -33.00 -24.96 31.92
C TYR A 123 -32.55 -26.14 31.06
N ASP A 124 -33.49 -26.72 30.32
CA ASP A 124 -33.23 -27.85 29.41
C ASP A 124 -32.24 -27.45 28.31
N ALA A 125 -32.32 -26.22 27.77
CA ALA A 125 -31.37 -25.71 26.78
C ALA A 125 -29.93 -25.54 27.32
N ILE A 126 -29.76 -25.26 28.61
CA ILE A 126 -28.43 -25.15 29.23
C ILE A 126 -27.84 -26.53 29.52
N LEU A 127 -28.66 -27.46 30.02
CA LEU A 127 -28.18 -28.75 30.53
C LEU A 127 -28.26 -29.90 29.52
N SER A 128 -29.04 -29.75 28.44
CA SER A 128 -29.16 -30.83 27.46
C SER A 128 -27.83 -31.14 26.78
N LYS A 129 -27.55 -32.44 26.68
CA LYS A 129 -26.38 -32.98 25.96
C LYS A 129 -26.63 -33.09 24.46
N ASP A 130 -27.89 -33.00 24.05
CA ASP A 130 -28.29 -33.06 22.65
C ASP A 130 -27.91 -31.78 21.93
N ILE A 131 -27.18 -31.92 20.82
CA ILE A 131 -26.77 -30.81 19.94
C ILE A 131 -27.98 -30.00 19.42
N SER A 132 -29.16 -30.59 19.29
CA SER A 132 -30.35 -29.89 18.76
C SER A 132 -30.94 -28.86 19.72
N VAL A 133 -30.67 -28.99 21.02
CA VAL A 133 -31.28 -28.18 22.09
C VAL A 133 -30.23 -27.52 22.98
N GLY A 134 -29.09 -28.19 23.18
CA GLY A 134 -28.05 -27.83 24.14
C GLY A 134 -27.12 -26.74 23.67
N MET A 135 -26.93 -25.72 24.50
CA MET A 135 -26.04 -24.60 24.20
C MET A 135 -24.55 -25.03 24.16
N ALA A 136 -24.07 -25.74 25.19
CA ALA A 136 -22.67 -26.18 25.25
C ALA A 136 -22.25 -27.06 24.05
N PRO A 137 -22.99 -28.14 23.68
CA PRO A 137 -22.61 -28.97 22.55
C PRO A 137 -22.70 -28.24 21.19
N GLN A 138 -23.62 -27.27 21.02
CA GLN A 138 -23.70 -26.44 19.80
C GLN A 138 -22.47 -25.55 19.61
N ILE A 139 -21.96 -24.94 20.69
CA ILE A 139 -20.79 -24.08 20.61
C ILE A 139 -19.53 -24.91 20.34
N ILE A 140 -19.39 -26.05 21.01
CA ILE A 140 -18.27 -26.97 20.78
C ILE A 140 -18.27 -27.42 19.32
N GLN A 141 -19.44 -27.82 18.79
CA GLN A 141 -19.55 -28.22 17.38
C GLN A 141 -19.20 -27.07 16.42
N SER A 142 -19.65 -25.86 16.70
CA SER A 142 -19.36 -24.69 15.86
C SER A 142 -17.87 -24.32 15.90
N SER A 143 -17.24 -24.44 17.07
CA SER A 143 -15.80 -24.29 17.24
C SER A 143 -15.02 -25.36 16.47
N ASP A 144 -15.43 -26.63 16.53
CA ASP A 144 -14.80 -27.72 15.79
C ASP A 144 -14.94 -27.52 14.27
N GLN A 145 -16.13 -27.12 13.79
CA GLN A 145 -16.35 -26.76 12.39
C GLN A 145 -15.45 -25.61 11.94
N PHE A 146 -15.23 -24.62 12.81
CA PHE A 146 -14.36 -23.49 12.52
C PHE A 146 -12.88 -23.90 12.50
N GLN A 147 -12.44 -24.77 13.42
CA GLN A 147 -11.09 -25.34 13.41
C GLN A 147 -10.82 -26.20 12.16
N ILE A 148 -11.82 -26.96 11.69
CA ILE A 148 -11.76 -27.71 10.44
C ILE A 148 -11.63 -26.74 9.26
N ALA A 149 -12.47 -25.71 9.18
CA ALA A 149 -12.42 -24.70 8.12
C ALA A 149 -11.07 -23.95 8.07
N ILE A 150 -10.49 -23.61 9.23
CA ILE A 150 -9.12 -23.06 9.32
C ILE A 150 -8.10 -24.06 8.75
N THR A 151 -8.21 -25.33 9.12
CA THR A 151 -7.29 -26.38 8.64
C THR A 151 -7.41 -26.62 7.14
N GLU A 152 -8.62 -26.58 6.59
CA GLU A 152 -8.88 -26.63 5.16
C GLU A 152 -8.24 -25.45 4.43
N ILE A 153 -8.31 -24.23 4.98
CA ILE A 153 -7.64 -23.05 4.42
C ILE A 153 -6.12 -23.21 4.45
N VAL A 154 -5.55 -23.67 5.56
CA VAL A 154 -4.11 -23.93 5.69
C VAL A 154 -3.69 -24.99 4.66
N ASN A 155 -4.45 -26.08 4.52
CA ASN A 155 -4.18 -27.14 3.56
C ASN A 155 -4.39 -26.68 2.11
N ALA A 156 -5.37 -25.83 1.84
CA ALA A 156 -5.58 -25.22 0.52
C ALA A 156 -4.44 -24.26 0.18
N ALA A 157 -3.94 -23.49 1.14
CA ALA A 157 -2.74 -22.65 0.98
C ALA A 157 -1.48 -23.48 0.73
N LYS A 158 -1.38 -24.68 1.34
CA LYS A 158 -0.33 -25.66 1.03
C LYS A 158 -0.47 -26.27 -0.37
N ASN A 159 -1.70 -26.48 -0.83
CA ASN A 159 -2.01 -27.23 -2.05
C ASN A 159 -2.30 -26.38 -3.30
N SER A 160 -2.48 -25.05 -3.21
CA SER A 160 -2.81 -24.19 -4.36
C SER A 160 -1.66 -23.98 -5.37
N SER A 161 -0.65 -24.84 -5.31
CA SER A 161 0.63 -24.77 -6.02
C SER A 161 0.58 -25.08 -7.52
N SER A 162 -0.56 -24.93 -8.21
CA SER A 162 -0.71 -25.23 -9.65
C SER A 162 -1.06 -24.02 -10.53
N VAL A 163 -1.05 -22.80 -9.98
CA VAL A 163 -1.30 -21.59 -10.77
C VAL A 163 -0.07 -21.27 -11.61
N ASN A 164 -0.24 -21.13 -12.92
CA ASN A 164 0.81 -20.73 -13.83
C ASN A 164 1.26 -19.29 -13.51
N LEU A 165 2.41 -19.16 -12.83
CA LEU A 165 3.03 -17.89 -12.43
C LEU A 165 3.84 -17.22 -13.55
N GLU A 166 3.70 -17.68 -14.80
CA GLU A 166 4.43 -17.17 -15.97
C GLU A 166 4.20 -15.67 -16.22
N VAL A 167 3.00 -15.15 -15.93
CA VAL A 167 2.71 -13.71 -16.04
C VAL A 167 3.50 -12.91 -15.01
N GLN A 168 3.54 -13.38 -13.76
CA GLN A 168 4.27 -12.73 -12.67
C GLN A 168 5.78 -12.85 -12.88
N LYS A 169 6.26 -13.99 -13.41
CA LYS A 169 7.66 -14.16 -13.81
C LYS A 169 8.06 -13.13 -14.85
N LYS A 170 7.24 -12.98 -15.89
CA LYS A 170 7.49 -12.02 -16.96
C LYS A 170 7.52 -10.57 -16.46
N ASN A 171 6.64 -10.22 -15.53
CA ASN A 171 6.64 -8.89 -14.91
C ASN A 171 7.90 -8.67 -14.05
N PHE A 172 8.30 -9.69 -13.30
CA PHE A 172 9.51 -9.67 -12.50
C PHE A 172 10.78 -9.51 -13.36
N ASP A 173 10.89 -10.29 -14.44
CA ASP A 173 11.97 -10.17 -15.43
C ASP A 173 11.99 -8.77 -16.06
N ALA A 174 10.83 -8.18 -16.35
CA ALA A 174 10.74 -6.82 -16.88
C ALA A 174 11.22 -5.75 -15.89
N VAL A 175 10.93 -5.91 -14.58
CA VAL A 175 11.44 -5.02 -13.52
C VAL A 175 12.96 -5.15 -13.40
N PHE A 176 13.50 -6.37 -13.50
CA PHE A 176 14.94 -6.60 -13.49
C PHE A 176 15.62 -5.96 -14.72
N ASP A 177 15.05 -6.14 -15.91
CA ASP A 177 15.56 -5.56 -17.16
C ASP A 177 15.55 -4.03 -17.18
N ALA A 178 14.48 -3.42 -16.64
CA ALA A 178 14.40 -1.98 -16.44
C ALA A 178 15.47 -1.51 -15.44
N GLY A 179 15.64 -2.26 -14.35
CA GLY A 179 16.66 -1.97 -13.36
C GLY A 179 18.10 -2.01 -13.90
N LEU A 180 18.41 -2.96 -14.79
CA LEU A 180 19.72 -2.97 -15.43
C LEU A 180 19.96 -1.77 -16.36
N THR A 181 18.91 -1.27 -17.02
CA THR A 181 18.99 -0.02 -17.79
C THR A 181 19.25 1.18 -16.88
N ASP A 182 18.56 1.25 -15.75
CA ASP A 182 18.74 2.33 -14.77
C ASP A 182 20.17 2.31 -14.18
N PHE A 183 20.69 1.13 -13.86
CA PHE A 183 22.09 0.94 -13.44
C PHE A 183 23.08 1.47 -14.48
N GLN A 184 22.89 1.12 -15.76
CA GLN A 184 23.78 1.59 -16.82
C GLN A 184 23.72 3.12 -16.96
N ASN A 185 22.53 3.71 -16.88
CA ASN A 185 22.35 5.16 -16.95
C ASN A 185 22.98 5.87 -15.74
N ASP A 186 22.78 5.35 -14.53
CA ASP A 186 23.39 5.89 -13.30
C ASP A 186 24.91 5.82 -13.37
N PHE A 187 25.45 4.69 -13.83
CA PHE A 187 26.88 4.51 -14.05
C PHE A 187 27.45 5.52 -15.05
N VAL A 188 26.79 5.73 -16.20
CA VAL A 188 27.24 6.70 -17.22
C VAL A 188 27.18 8.13 -16.72
N ASN A 189 26.15 8.48 -15.93
CA ASN A 189 25.96 9.83 -15.41
C ASN A 189 26.91 10.17 -14.26
N ASN A 190 27.21 9.20 -13.39
CA ASN A 190 28.07 9.39 -12.22
C ASN A 190 29.55 9.08 -12.49
N SER A 191 29.90 8.60 -13.69
CA SER A 191 31.28 8.36 -14.10
C SER A 191 31.72 9.30 -15.21
N SER A 192 33.03 9.35 -15.43
CA SER A 192 33.64 10.07 -16.55
C SER A 192 33.33 9.45 -17.93
N ALA A 193 32.54 8.36 -18.01
CA ALA A 193 32.17 7.72 -19.27
C ALA A 193 31.39 8.64 -20.22
N ALA A 194 30.51 9.50 -19.69
CA ALA A 194 29.77 10.47 -20.51
C ALA A 194 30.72 11.47 -21.21
N GLU A 195 31.79 11.86 -20.53
CA GLU A 195 32.81 12.75 -21.09
C GLU A 195 33.69 12.03 -22.13
N VAL A 196 34.07 10.77 -21.86
CA VAL A 196 34.75 9.92 -22.84
C VAL A 196 33.93 9.79 -24.12
N LEU A 197 32.63 9.47 -24.01
CA LEU A 197 31.75 9.33 -25.18
C LEU A 197 31.65 10.64 -25.99
N ARG A 198 31.46 11.78 -25.32
CA ARG A 198 31.41 13.10 -26.00
C ARG A 198 32.71 13.45 -26.71
N ALA A 199 33.85 13.33 -26.03
CA ALA A 199 35.15 13.67 -26.61
C ALA A 199 35.52 12.74 -27.76
N LYS A 200 35.21 11.44 -27.63
CA LYS A 200 35.38 10.44 -28.68
C LYS A 200 34.49 10.73 -29.90
N ASP A 201 33.21 11.04 -29.70
CA ASP A 201 32.29 11.32 -30.82
C ASP A 201 32.68 12.61 -31.54
N ALA A 202 33.13 13.65 -30.82
CA ALA A 202 33.64 14.88 -31.41
C ALA A 202 34.91 14.65 -32.24
N LEU A 203 35.87 13.87 -31.71
CA LEU A 203 37.09 13.51 -32.45
C LEU A 203 36.77 12.70 -33.71
N GLN A 204 35.89 11.71 -33.60
CA GLN A 204 35.44 10.91 -34.74
C GLN A 204 34.76 11.77 -35.81
N GLN A 205 33.85 12.66 -35.41
CA GLN A 205 33.12 13.50 -36.34
C GLN A 205 34.06 14.37 -37.18
N VAL A 206 35.07 14.98 -36.56
CA VAL A 206 36.06 15.79 -37.29
C VAL A 206 36.95 14.90 -38.16
N ALA A 207 37.44 13.77 -37.64
CA ALA A 207 38.27 12.85 -38.41
C ALA A 207 37.55 12.32 -39.67
N TYR A 208 36.28 11.92 -39.57
CA TYR A 208 35.48 11.48 -40.71
C TYR A 208 35.25 12.60 -41.73
N LYS A 209 35.05 13.85 -41.27
CA LYS A 209 34.88 15.00 -42.17
C LYS A 209 36.10 15.25 -43.06
N PHE A 210 37.29 14.88 -42.60
CA PHE A 210 38.56 15.02 -43.33
C PHE A 210 39.11 13.67 -43.85
N GLY A 211 38.27 12.66 -43.97
CA GLY A 211 38.66 11.35 -44.51
C GLY A 211 38.85 11.32 -46.03
N VAL A 212 38.94 10.09 -46.57
CA VAL A 212 39.09 9.82 -48.02
C VAL A 212 37.95 10.50 -48.79
N ASP A 213 38.29 11.20 -49.88
CA ASP A 213 37.37 11.97 -50.73
C ASP A 213 36.64 13.14 -50.02
N SER A 214 37.19 13.65 -48.92
CA SER A 214 36.63 14.82 -48.24
C SER A 214 36.62 16.07 -49.14
N LEU A 215 35.42 16.63 -49.33
CA LEU A 215 35.25 17.93 -49.99
C LEU A 215 36.00 19.05 -49.24
N ALA A 216 36.01 19.02 -47.91
CA ALA A 216 36.69 20.04 -47.11
C ALA A 216 38.22 19.95 -47.25
N ALA A 217 38.78 18.74 -47.29
CA ALA A 217 40.20 18.53 -47.56
C ALA A 217 40.58 18.94 -48.98
N ALA A 218 39.74 18.62 -49.97
CA ALA A 218 39.94 19.02 -51.37
C ALA A 218 39.88 20.54 -51.55
N GLU A 219 38.92 21.23 -50.94
CA GLU A 219 38.83 22.70 -50.95
C GLU A 219 40.07 23.35 -50.33
N LEU A 220 40.59 22.79 -49.23
CA LEU A 220 41.79 23.29 -48.57
C LEU A 220 43.05 23.09 -49.43
N ARG A 221 43.21 21.92 -50.06
CA ARG A 221 44.29 21.65 -51.02
C ARG A 221 44.20 22.59 -52.24
N ASN A 222 43.01 22.77 -52.81
CA ASN A 222 42.77 23.70 -53.93
C ASN A 222 43.08 25.17 -53.55
N PHE A 223 42.79 25.56 -52.31
CA PHE A 223 43.12 26.88 -51.80
C PHE A 223 44.63 27.10 -51.73
N PHE A 224 45.41 26.12 -51.26
CA PHE A 224 46.87 26.21 -51.26
C PHE A 224 47.45 26.31 -52.67
N ASP A 225 46.98 25.49 -53.61
CA ASP A 225 47.39 25.56 -55.02
C ASP A 225 47.10 26.94 -55.62
N SER A 226 45.96 27.53 -55.27
CA SER A 226 45.55 28.84 -55.75
C SER A 226 46.34 29.99 -55.10
N LEU A 227 46.71 29.86 -53.82
CA LEU A 227 47.63 30.78 -53.14
C LEU A 227 49.02 30.74 -53.77
N GLU A 228 49.53 29.55 -54.10
CA GLU A 228 50.82 29.36 -54.75
C GLU A 228 50.81 29.99 -56.14
N ARG A 229 49.80 29.68 -56.98
CA ARG A 229 49.64 30.29 -58.31
C ARG A 229 49.56 31.80 -58.23
N THR A 230 48.75 32.35 -57.31
CA THR A 230 48.61 33.80 -57.14
C THR A 230 49.94 34.45 -56.76
N SER A 231 50.77 33.80 -55.95
CA SER A 231 52.10 34.32 -55.59
C SER A 231 53.06 34.41 -56.79
N VAL A 232 52.88 33.55 -57.80
CA VAL A 232 53.70 33.51 -59.02
C VAL A 232 53.14 34.42 -60.12
N ASP A 233 51.81 34.46 -60.28
CA ASP A 233 51.13 35.19 -61.36
C ASP A 233 51.01 36.70 -61.08
N LEU A 234 50.84 37.09 -59.82
CA LEU A 234 50.60 38.49 -59.43
C LEU A 234 51.73 39.45 -59.87
N PRO A 235 53.03 39.10 -59.76
CA PRO A 235 54.12 39.93 -60.30
C PRO A 235 54.01 40.17 -61.83
N MET A 236 53.58 39.16 -62.59
CA MET A 236 53.42 39.26 -64.04
C MET A 236 52.23 40.16 -64.41
N ILE A 237 51.11 40.00 -63.70
CA ILE A 237 49.92 40.84 -63.84
C ILE A 237 50.26 42.29 -63.47
N ARG A 238 50.99 42.51 -62.37
CA ARG A 238 51.45 43.83 -61.94
C ARG A 238 52.28 44.53 -63.01
N SER A 239 53.28 43.87 -63.57
CA SER A 239 54.11 44.45 -64.64
C SER A 239 53.26 44.84 -65.85
N THR A 240 52.36 43.95 -66.27
CA THR A 240 51.51 44.17 -67.45
C THR A 240 50.53 45.33 -67.24
N ILE A 241 49.90 45.43 -66.06
CA ILE A 241 49.02 46.56 -65.72
C ILE A 241 49.84 47.86 -65.68
N SER A 242 51.03 47.87 -65.09
CA SER A 242 51.89 49.06 -65.03
C SER A 242 52.29 49.55 -66.42
N ASP A 243 52.61 48.64 -67.33
CA ASP A 243 52.97 48.95 -68.72
C ASP A 243 51.77 49.52 -69.52
N ILE A 244 50.58 48.96 -69.34
CA ILE A 244 49.34 49.45 -69.98
C ILE A 244 48.98 50.84 -69.46
N LEU A 245 49.03 51.05 -68.14
CA LEU A 245 48.76 52.36 -67.51
C LEU A 245 49.78 53.44 -67.91
N ASN A 246 50.96 53.04 -68.38
CA ASN A 246 51.98 53.95 -68.90
C ASN A 246 51.80 54.30 -70.38
N SER A 247 51.27 53.39 -71.20
CA SER A 247 51.30 53.49 -72.67
C SER A 247 49.96 53.79 -73.34
N GLU A 248 48.84 53.40 -72.73
CA GLU A 248 47.52 53.42 -73.39
C GLU A 248 46.51 54.42 -72.80
N CYS A 249 46.91 55.27 -71.85
CA CYS A 249 46.02 56.25 -71.24
C CYS A 249 45.78 57.49 -72.10
N THR A 250 44.53 57.95 -72.13
CA THR A 250 44.10 59.18 -72.81
C THR A 250 44.47 60.44 -72.02
N LEU A 251 44.48 61.61 -72.68
CA LEU A 251 44.94 62.88 -72.08
C LEU A 251 44.08 63.30 -70.86
N ASP A 252 42.80 62.96 -70.85
CA ASP A 252 41.83 63.23 -69.79
C ASP A 252 41.91 62.23 -68.62
N GLN A 253 42.51 61.06 -68.82
CA GLN A 253 42.67 60.00 -67.80
C GLN A 253 44.07 59.99 -67.15
N LEU A 254 44.99 60.85 -67.59
CA LEU A 254 46.42 60.79 -67.26
C LEU A 254 46.72 60.92 -65.75
N THR A 255 45.94 61.72 -65.01
CA THR A 255 46.11 61.89 -63.56
C THR A 255 45.72 60.62 -62.80
N VAL A 256 44.57 60.03 -63.14
CA VAL A 256 44.05 58.80 -62.56
C VAL A 256 44.95 57.61 -62.89
N CYS A 257 45.43 57.51 -64.14
CA CYS A 257 46.37 56.46 -64.53
C CYS A 257 47.70 56.52 -63.77
N ARG A 258 48.22 57.73 -63.49
CA ARG A 258 49.46 57.89 -62.72
C ARG A 258 49.28 57.47 -61.25
N GLU A 259 48.16 57.82 -60.64
CA GLU A 259 47.82 57.44 -59.27
C GLU A 259 47.58 55.93 -59.15
N LEU A 260 46.82 55.34 -60.08
CA LEU A 260 46.60 53.90 -60.14
C LEU A 260 47.90 53.16 -60.38
N ARG A 261 48.75 53.63 -61.30
CA ARG A 261 50.07 53.03 -61.54
C ARG A 261 50.95 53.09 -60.31
N PHE A 262 50.97 54.21 -59.59
CA PHE A 262 51.72 54.31 -58.33
C PHE A 262 51.25 53.27 -57.31
N THR A 263 49.93 53.04 -57.22
CA THR A 263 49.34 52.00 -56.37
C THR A 263 49.68 50.59 -56.88
N THR A 264 49.59 50.34 -58.19
CA THR A 264 49.98 49.07 -58.83
C THR A 264 51.46 48.75 -58.57
N ASP A 265 52.34 49.73 -58.73
CA ASP A 265 53.78 49.55 -58.62
C ASP A 265 54.26 49.41 -57.17
N ASN A 266 53.55 49.93 -56.17
CA ASN A 266 54.00 49.84 -54.77
C ASN A 266 53.20 48.83 -53.93
N ASP A 267 51.91 48.67 -54.21
CA ASP A 267 50.98 48.00 -53.31
C ASP A 267 50.37 46.71 -53.90
N LEU A 268 50.44 46.48 -55.22
CA LEU A 268 49.97 45.23 -55.85
C LEU A 268 51.02 44.10 -55.69
N GLU A 269 51.27 43.72 -54.45
CA GLU A 269 52.14 42.62 -54.06
C GLU A 269 51.41 41.72 -53.06
N VAL A 270 51.78 40.44 -53.01
CA VAL A 270 51.30 39.51 -51.98
C VAL A 270 51.70 40.01 -50.59
N ALA A 271 50.76 39.99 -49.66
CA ALA A 271 50.98 40.37 -48.27
C ALA A 271 51.24 39.15 -47.35
N TYR A 272 51.49 37.98 -47.95
CA TYR A 272 51.64 36.71 -47.25
C TYR A 272 52.78 35.86 -47.81
N THR A 273 53.20 34.88 -47.02
CA THR A 273 54.05 33.76 -47.42
C THR A 273 53.30 32.44 -47.22
N LEU A 274 53.62 31.40 -48.01
CA LEU A 274 52.97 30.08 -47.86
C LEU A 274 53.21 29.45 -46.47
N ASP A 275 54.34 29.74 -45.82
CA ASP A 275 54.67 29.22 -44.48
C ASP A 275 53.77 29.82 -43.38
N GLU A 276 53.33 31.07 -43.55
CA GLU A 276 52.39 31.72 -42.62
C GLU A 276 51.02 31.04 -42.59
N PHE A 277 50.61 30.41 -43.71
CA PHE A 277 49.43 29.55 -43.79
C PHE A 277 49.69 28.11 -43.37
N GLN A 278 50.91 27.75 -42.96
CA GLN A 278 51.27 26.41 -42.47
C GLN A 278 50.91 25.27 -43.45
N SER A 279 50.94 25.52 -44.76
CA SER A 279 50.44 24.58 -45.78
C SER A 279 51.07 23.18 -45.70
N THR A 280 52.37 23.10 -45.37
CA THR A 280 53.09 21.83 -45.19
C THR A 280 52.63 21.03 -43.97
N GLN A 281 52.30 21.71 -42.87
CA GLN A 281 51.80 21.06 -41.66
C GLN A 281 50.36 20.58 -41.84
N VAL A 282 49.53 21.40 -42.50
CA VAL A 282 48.15 21.05 -42.83
C VAL A 282 48.10 19.86 -43.80
N GLY A 283 48.95 19.85 -44.84
CA GLY A 283 49.04 18.71 -45.76
C GLY A 283 49.34 17.40 -45.03
N ARG A 284 50.35 17.39 -44.14
CA ARG A 284 50.67 16.22 -43.32
C ARG A 284 49.52 15.81 -42.39
N LEU A 285 48.83 16.77 -41.78
CA LEU A 285 47.67 16.48 -40.93
C LEU A 285 46.55 15.82 -41.73
N LEU A 286 46.24 16.32 -42.93
CA LEU A 286 45.24 15.73 -43.81
C LEU A 286 45.61 14.30 -44.21
N ASP A 287 46.88 14.04 -44.56
CA ASP A 287 47.33 12.71 -44.94
C ASP A 287 47.25 11.71 -43.76
N ILE A 288 47.57 12.17 -42.53
CA ILE A 288 47.39 11.37 -41.31
C ILE A 288 45.90 11.08 -41.07
N LEU A 289 45.03 12.07 -41.20
CA LEU A 289 43.58 11.90 -41.03
C LEU A 289 43.00 10.94 -42.07
N GLU A 290 43.47 11.00 -43.31
CA GLU A 290 43.07 10.09 -44.39
C GLU A 290 43.48 8.64 -44.08
N SER A 291 44.68 8.43 -43.55
CA SER A 291 45.18 7.09 -43.18
C SER A 291 44.61 6.52 -41.88
N SER A 292 44.15 7.37 -40.95
CA SER A 292 43.76 6.97 -39.59
C SER A 292 42.27 6.66 -39.39
N GLN A 293 41.49 6.59 -40.49
CA GLN A 293 40.04 6.38 -40.44
C GLN A 293 39.63 5.07 -39.75
N GLN A 294 40.40 4.00 -39.95
CA GLN A 294 40.10 2.69 -39.36
C GLN A 294 40.37 2.70 -37.85
N GLU A 295 41.46 3.32 -37.42
CA GLU A 295 41.87 3.51 -36.03
C GLU A 295 40.82 4.34 -35.28
N VAL A 296 40.39 5.44 -35.87
CA VAL A 296 39.31 6.29 -35.34
C VAL A 296 38.00 5.51 -35.23
N THR A 297 37.70 4.60 -36.17
CA THR A 297 36.52 3.72 -36.09
C THR A 297 36.62 2.70 -34.96
N ASN A 298 37.82 2.20 -34.67
CA ASN A 298 38.07 1.25 -33.58
C ASN A 298 37.76 1.84 -32.19
N LEU A 299 37.71 3.18 -32.05
CA LEU A 299 37.24 3.84 -30.82
C LEU A 299 35.79 3.47 -30.44
N ASN A 300 34.99 2.96 -31.39
CA ASN A 300 33.65 2.44 -31.10
C ASN A 300 33.66 1.18 -30.21
N ALA A 301 34.80 0.51 -30.06
CA ALA A 301 34.96 -0.61 -29.15
C ALA A 301 34.64 -0.24 -27.70
N PHE A 302 34.96 0.99 -27.27
CA PHE A 302 34.62 1.48 -25.93
C PHE A 302 33.11 1.48 -25.69
N ASN A 303 32.34 2.04 -26.63
CA ASN A 303 30.87 2.07 -26.54
C ASN A 303 30.29 0.64 -26.52
N LYS A 304 30.86 -0.28 -27.31
CA LYS A 304 30.43 -1.67 -27.31
C LYS A 304 30.62 -2.35 -25.96
N THR A 305 31.74 -2.11 -25.27
CA THR A 305 31.98 -2.63 -23.92
C THR A 305 31.00 -2.02 -22.91
N LEU A 306 30.74 -0.72 -23.03
CA LEU A 306 29.84 0.00 -22.12
C LEU A 306 28.38 -0.45 -22.27
N VAL A 307 27.91 -0.74 -23.48
CA VAL A 307 26.58 -1.32 -23.74
C VAL A 307 26.54 -2.81 -23.35
N GLY A 308 27.62 -3.55 -23.62
CA GLY A 308 27.72 -4.98 -23.30
C GLY A 308 27.70 -5.27 -21.79
N MET A 309 28.08 -4.30 -20.95
CA MET A 309 28.05 -4.44 -19.49
C MET A 309 26.68 -4.89 -18.97
N LYS A 310 25.59 -4.31 -19.50
CA LYS A 310 24.23 -4.70 -19.14
C LYS A 310 23.98 -6.18 -19.45
N ASP A 311 24.38 -6.63 -20.64
CA ASP A 311 24.17 -8.00 -21.10
C ASP A 311 25.02 -9.01 -20.32
N ASP A 312 26.24 -8.62 -19.93
CA ASP A 312 27.14 -9.46 -19.13
C ASP A 312 26.61 -9.63 -17.71
N VAL A 313 26.12 -8.55 -17.09
CA VAL A 313 25.42 -8.61 -15.80
C VAL A 313 24.16 -9.45 -15.91
N LYS A 314 23.35 -9.24 -16.96
CA LYS A 314 22.14 -10.03 -17.21
C LYS A 314 22.48 -11.51 -17.31
N LYS A 315 23.46 -11.91 -18.11
CA LYS A 315 23.85 -13.33 -18.27
C LYS A 315 24.33 -13.97 -16.98
N ALA A 316 25.06 -13.24 -16.14
CA ALA A 316 25.56 -13.75 -14.87
C ALA A 316 24.44 -13.93 -13.84
N ILE A 317 23.46 -13.01 -13.82
CA ILE A 317 22.41 -12.98 -12.80
C ILE A 317 21.16 -13.75 -13.23
N GLN A 318 20.82 -13.79 -14.52
CA GLN A 318 19.64 -14.48 -15.04
C GLN A 318 19.50 -15.93 -14.54
N PRO A 319 20.54 -16.79 -14.53
CA PRO A 319 20.38 -18.15 -13.99
C PRO A 319 20.07 -18.16 -12.50
N ILE A 320 20.63 -17.23 -11.71
CA ILE A 320 20.32 -17.10 -10.27
C ILE A 320 18.92 -16.53 -10.08
N LEU A 321 18.50 -15.63 -10.96
CA LEU A 321 17.15 -15.08 -10.99
C LEU A 321 16.13 -16.18 -11.32
N ASP A 322 16.43 -17.03 -12.29
CA ASP A 322 15.63 -18.17 -12.72
C ASP A 322 15.60 -19.26 -11.65
N ASP A 323 16.74 -19.57 -11.03
CA ASP A 323 16.85 -20.54 -9.95
C ASP A 323 16.14 -20.03 -8.69
N ALA A 324 16.29 -18.76 -8.34
CA ALA A 324 15.57 -18.16 -7.22
C ALA A 324 14.08 -18.02 -7.50
N TRP A 325 13.68 -17.73 -8.74
CA TRP A 325 12.27 -17.74 -9.14
C TRP A 325 11.73 -19.17 -9.13
N SER A 326 12.51 -20.16 -9.58
CA SER A 326 12.16 -21.57 -9.52
C SER A 326 12.09 -22.06 -8.09
N ASP A 327 12.98 -21.61 -7.20
CA ASP A 327 12.93 -21.90 -5.78
C ASP A 327 11.74 -21.21 -5.13
N LEU A 328 11.42 -19.97 -5.50
CA LEU A 328 10.22 -19.30 -5.04
C LEU A 328 8.95 -20.00 -5.54
N SER A 329 8.92 -20.39 -6.82
CA SER A 329 7.76 -20.96 -7.49
C SER A 329 7.60 -22.45 -7.19
N ASN A 330 8.67 -23.19 -6.89
CA ASN A 330 8.71 -24.65 -6.77
C ASN A 330 9.33 -25.17 -5.45
N SER A 331 10.10 -24.39 -4.69
CA SER A 331 10.76 -24.90 -3.47
C SER A 331 9.77 -25.03 -2.30
N PRO A 332 9.73 -26.21 -1.65
CA PRO A 332 8.95 -26.43 -0.44
C PRO A 332 9.34 -25.51 0.73
N LYS A 333 10.58 -25.02 0.81
CA LYS A 333 11.09 -24.26 1.99
C LYS A 333 10.58 -22.82 2.08
N THR A 334 10.51 -22.10 0.96
CA THR A 334 9.94 -20.74 0.94
C THR A 334 8.41 -20.78 1.03
N ARG A 335 7.81 -21.85 0.49
CA ARG A 335 6.41 -22.20 0.72
C ARG A 335 6.15 -22.54 2.19
N GLU A 336 7.05 -23.27 2.84
CA GLU A 336 7.01 -23.53 4.28
C GLU A 336 7.12 -22.24 5.07
N ASP A 337 8.02 -21.31 4.75
CA ASP A 337 8.16 -20.04 5.47
C ASP A 337 6.92 -19.13 5.32
N LEU A 338 6.34 -19.07 4.11
CA LEU A 338 5.13 -18.31 3.83
C LEU A 338 3.88 -18.95 4.46
N VAL A 339 3.76 -20.28 4.35
CA VAL A 339 2.72 -21.07 5.03
C VAL A 339 2.89 -21.01 6.54
N ARG A 340 4.12 -20.86 7.08
CA ARG A 340 4.39 -20.75 8.51
C ARG A 340 3.72 -19.53 9.13
N SER A 341 3.59 -18.43 8.40
CA SER A 341 2.86 -17.24 8.88
C SER A 341 1.36 -17.50 9.04
N ILE A 342 0.74 -18.16 8.05
CA ILE A 342 -0.66 -18.59 8.09
C ILE A 342 -0.85 -19.69 9.15
N GLU A 343 0.10 -20.62 9.28
CA GLU A 343 0.09 -21.65 10.32
C GLU A 343 0.18 -21.03 11.71
N GLN A 344 1.04 -20.05 11.93
CA GLN A 344 1.14 -19.35 13.21
C GLN A 344 -0.16 -18.60 13.55
N ALA A 345 -0.77 -17.90 12.58
CA ALA A 345 -2.05 -17.26 12.76
C ALA A 345 -3.19 -18.27 13.00
N ALA A 346 -3.18 -19.39 12.25
CA ALA A 346 -4.14 -20.47 12.38
C ALA A 346 -4.01 -21.21 13.71
N ASP A 347 -2.80 -21.50 14.17
CA ASP A 347 -2.50 -22.16 15.44
C ASP A 347 -2.86 -21.25 16.60
N THR A 348 -2.61 -19.94 16.48
CA THR A 348 -3.07 -18.95 17.44
C THR A 348 -4.60 -18.95 17.52
N ALA A 349 -5.31 -18.87 16.39
CA ALA A 349 -6.77 -18.93 16.35
C ALA A 349 -7.30 -20.26 16.93
N LYS A 350 -6.71 -21.40 16.56
CA LYS A 350 -7.04 -22.72 17.11
C LYS A 350 -6.80 -22.79 18.62
N SER A 351 -5.70 -22.25 19.12
CA SER A 351 -5.41 -22.26 20.56
C SER A 351 -6.46 -21.50 21.37
N TYR A 352 -6.98 -20.37 20.84
CA TYR A 352 -8.08 -19.66 21.47
C TYR A 352 -9.38 -20.46 21.42
N LEU A 353 -9.67 -21.15 20.32
CA LEU A 353 -10.86 -22.00 20.18
C LEU A 353 -10.81 -23.23 21.08
N VAL A 354 -9.64 -23.87 21.22
CA VAL A 354 -9.42 -24.96 22.17
C VAL A 354 -9.57 -24.46 23.59
N GLY A 355 -8.98 -23.31 23.93
CA GLY A 355 -9.18 -22.70 25.25
C GLY A 355 -10.64 -22.35 25.55
N LEU A 356 -11.40 -21.93 24.53
CA LEU A 356 -12.84 -21.69 24.63
C LEU A 356 -13.62 -23.00 24.81
N ASN A 357 -13.30 -24.06 24.04
CA ASN A 357 -13.91 -25.38 24.21
C ASN A 357 -13.62 -25.97 25.59
N ASP A 358 -12.39 -25.83 26.09
CA ASP A 358 -11.99 -26.27 27.43
C ASP A 358 -12.74 -25.49 28.50
N PHE A 359 -12.87 -24.17 28.35
CA PHE A 359 -13.66 -23.34 29.25
C PHE A 359 -15.13 -23.79 29.26
N ILE A 360 -15.74 -23.99 28.08
CA ILE A 360 -17.13 -24.44 27.97
C ILE A 360 -17.29 -25.84 28.58
N THR A 361 -16.38 -26.75 28.31
CA THR A 361 -16.43 -28.11 28.85
C THR A 361 -16.28 -28.10 30.36
N THR A 362 -15.37 -27.28 30.89
CA THR A 362 -15.10 -27.19 32.32
C THR A 362 -16.19 -26.46 33.11
N TYR A 363 -16.81 -25.44 32.52
CA TYR A 363 -17.71 -24.52 33.27
C TYR A 363 -19.15 -24.49 32.79
N LEU A 364 -19.47 -24.97 31.59
CA LEU A 364 -20.81 -24.83 30.99
C LEU A 364 -21.41 -26.16 30.55
N SER A 365 -20.61 -27.21 30.34
CA SER A 365 -21.12 -28.51 29.95
C SER A 365 -21.86 -29.21 31.10
N ALA A 366 -22.82 -30.05 30.74
CA ALA A 366 -23.56 -30.88 31.70
C ALA A 366 -22.68 -31.88 32.47
N ASP A 367 -21.47 -32.16 31.97
CA ASP A 367 -20.51 -33.07 32.61
C ASP A 367 -19.61 -32.35 33.63
N SER A 368 -19.65 -31.02 33.71
CA SER A 368 -18.90 -30.24 34.69
C SER A 368 -19.39 -30.49 36.11
N GLN A 369 -18.45 -30.72 37.03
CA GLN A 369 -18.73 -30.84 38.47
C GLN A 369 -19.29 -29.53 39.08
N TYR A 370 -19.00 -28.37 38.47
CA TYR A 370 -19.50 -27.07 38.93
C TYR A 370 -20.92 -26.82 38.44
N ILE A 371 -21.21 -27.14 37.17
CA ILE A 371 -22.57 -27.03 36.62
C ILE A 371 -23.49 -28.05 37.25
N SER A 372 -23.12 -29.33 37.38
CA SER A 372 -24.07 -30.34 37.88
C SER A 372 -24.49 -30.10 39.34
N LYS A 373 -23.60 -29.56 40.18
CA LYS A 373 -23.94 -29.16 41.55
C LYS A 373 -24.67 -27.81 41.61
N GLY A 374 -24.35 -26.88 40.72
CA GLY A 374 -24.98 -25.57 40.64
C GLY A 374 -26.35 -25.60 39.96
N SER A 375 -26.58 -26.47 38.97
CA SER A 375 -27.76 -26.53 38.13
C SER A 375 -28.99 -26.89 38.93
N ASP A 376 -28.88 -27.87 39.82
CA ASP A 376 -29.96 -28.26 40.73
C ASP A 376 -30.35 -27.09 41.63
N PHE A 377 -29.35 -26.41 42.20
CA PHE A 377 -29.59 -25.21 43.03
C PHE A 377 -30.28 -24.10 42.24
N PHE A 378 -29.83 -23.81 41.03
CA PHE A 378 -30.44 -22.79 40.18
C PHE A 378 -31.88 -23.16 39.79
N LEU A 379 -32.12 -24.42 39.39
CA LEU A 379 -33.44 -24.94 39.05
C LEU A 379 -34.42 -24.77 40.21
N TYR A 380 -34.05 -25.27 41.40
CA TYR A 380 -34.90 -25.16 42.58
C TYR A 380 -35.09 -23.71 43.02
N SER A 381 -34.06 -22.86 42.90
CA SER A 381 -34.16 -21.43 43.20
C SER A 381 -35.14 -20.71 42.26
N GLY A 382 -35.09 -20.99 40.95
CA GLY A 382 -36.01 -20.37 39.99
C GLY A 382 -37.44 -20.87 40.13
N ILE A 383 -37.65 -22.16 40.40
CA ILE A 383 -38.97 -22.72 40.73
C ILE A 383 -39.51 -22.06 42.01
N ALA A 384 -38.70 -21.94 43.06
CA ALA A 384 -39.11 -21.30 44.31
C ALA A 384 -39.51 -19.83 44.09
N PHE A 385 -38.79 -19.11 43.25
CA PHE A 385 -39.10 -17.73 42.88
C PHE A 385 -40.42 -17.60 42.12
N LEU A 386 -40.70 -18.50 41.16
CA LEU A 386 -41.96 -18.53 40.42
C LEU A 386 -43.16 -18.99 41.28
N CYS A 387 -42.92 -19.71 42.37
CA CYS A 387 -43.96 -20.07 43.35
C CYS A 387 -44.46 -18.86 44.17
N LEU A 388 -43.68 -17.79 44.29
CA LEU A 388 -44.08 -16.57 45.02
C LEU A 388 -45.38 -15.94 44.46
N PRO A 389 -45.51 -15.66 43.15
CA PRO A 389 -46.77 -15.16 42.60
C PRO A 389 -47.88 -16.23 42.55
N VAL A 390 -47.56 -17.53 42.48
CA VAL A 390 -48.56 -18.60 42.60
C VAL A 390 -49.25 -18.56 43.97
N LEU A 391 -48.49 -18.34 45.04
CA LEU A 391 -49.03 -18.19 46.40
C LEU A 391 -50.04 -17.03 46.47
N VAL A 392 -49.72 -15.89 45.86
CA VAL A 392 -50.63 -14.73 45.80
C VAL A 392 -51.92 -15.09 45.07
N ILE A 393 -51.81 -15.74 43.90
CA ILE A 393 -52.97 -16.16 43.10
C ILE A 393 -53.82 -17.18 43.87
N LEU A 394 -53.20 -18.13 44.56
CA LEU A 394 -53.89 -19.11 45.40
C LEU A 394 -54.72 -18.41 46.48
N LEU A 395 -54.14 -17.45 47.20
CA LEU A 395 -54.84 -16.67 48.23
C LEU A 395 -56.02 -15.89 47.65
N VAL A 396 -55.87 -15.33 46.45
CA VAL A 396 -56.94 -14.60 45.78
C VAL A 396 -58.05 -15.53 45.30
N TYR A 397 -57.74 -16.69 44.72
CA TYR A 397 -58.75 -17.67 44.32
C TYR A 397 -59.50 -18.26 45.51
N LEU A 398 -58.79 -18.67 46.58
CA LEU A 398 -59.43 -19.14 47.81
C LEU A 398 -60.30 -18.04 48.43
N GLY A 399 -59.82 -16.80 48.41
CA GLY A 399 -60.55 -15.62 48.85
C GLY A 399 -61.83 -15.36 48.03
N LEU A 400 -61.77 -15.54 46.70
CA LEU A 400 -62.92 -15.45 45.80
C LEU A 400 -63.91 -16.60 46.03
N CYS A 401 -63.44 -17.84 46.20
CA CYS A 401 -64.27 -19.02 46.46
C CYS A 401 -65.04 -18.89 47.77
N PHE A 402 -64.36 -18.58 48.88
CA PHE A 402 -65.03 -18.35 50.17
C PHE A 402 -65.84 -17.05 50.19
N GLY A 403 -65.47 -16.06 49.39
CA GLY A 403 -66.23 -14.82 49.20
C GLY A 403 -67.55 -15.02 48.43
N ALA A 404 -67.58 -15.90 47.43
CA ALA A 404 -68.75 -16.20 46.61
C ALA A 404 -69.66 -17.26 47.25
N CYS A 405 -69.07 -18.37 47.74
CA CYS A 405 -69.80 -19.52 48.28
C CYS A 405 -70.00 -19.49 49.80
N GLY A 406 -69.29 -18.62 50.53
CA GLY A 406 -69.32 -18.61 51.99
C GLY A 406 -70.61 -18.06 52.60
N ASN A 407 -70.94 -18.59 53.77
CA ASN A 407 -72.04 -18.08 54.59
C ASN A 407 -71.67 -16.74 55.26
N ARG A 408 -72.69 -16.00 55.72
CA ARG A 408 -72.49 -14.75 56.47
C ARG A 408 -71.72 -15.05 57.78
N PRO A 409 -70.82 -14.15 58.22
CA PRO A 409 -70.05 -14.36 59.44
C PRO A 409 -70.95 -14.20 60.68
N TYR A 410 -71.09 -15.27 61.46
CA TYR A 410 -71.75 -15.31 62.78
C TYR A 410 -70.83 -16.00 63.79
N GLU A 411 -71.09 -15.90 65.09
CA GLU A 411 -70.24 -16.42 66.17
C GLU A 411 -69.98 -17.95 66.10
N GLU A 412 -70.87 -18.73 65.46
CA GLU A 412 -70.74 -20.18 65.24
C GLU A 412 -70.59 -20.56 63.74
N ALA A 413 -70.00 -19.70 62.91
CA ALA A 413 -69.87 -19.99 61.48
C ALA A 413 -68.84 -21.10 61.18
N SER A 414 -69.16 -21.99 60.23
CA SER A 414 -68.23 -23.00 59.72
C SER A 414 -66.99 -22.37 59.07
N VAL A 415 -65.93 -23.19 58.88
CA VAL A 415 -64.65 -22.78 58.27
C VAL A 415 -64.84 -22.06 56.91
N CYS A 416 -65.91 -22.37 56.18
CA CYS A 416 -66.29 -21.72 54.93
C CYS A 416 -67.22 -20.51 55.18
N ASN A 417 -66.65 -19.38 55.59
CA ASN A 417 -67.38 -18.13 55.79
C ASN A 417 -66.79 -16.95 55.00
N ARG A 418 -67.62 -15.94 54.71
CA ARG A 418 -67.22 -14.74 53.94
C ARG A 418 -66.12 -13.93 54.62
N GLY A 419 -66.00 -14.00 55.94
CA GLY A 419 -64.95 -13.33 56.71
C GLY A 419 -63.56 -13.91 56.45
N VAL A 420 -63.45 -15.24 56.37
CA VAL A 420 -62.24 -15.96 55.99
C VAL A 420 -61.85 -15.61 54.56
N GLY A 421 -62.81 -15.55 53.63
CA GLY A 421 -62.56 -15.11 52.25
C GLY A 421 -62.00 -13.69 52.16
N ALA A 422 -62.55 -12.74 52.94
CA ALA A 422 -62.04 -11.38 53.01
C ALA A 422 -60.62 -11.32 53.61
N ASN A 423 -60.33 -12.11 54.65
CA ASN A 423 -58.99 -12.19 55.24
C ASN A 423 -57.96 -12.76 54.27
N LEU A 424 -58.34 -13.75 53.45
CA LEU A 424 -57.48 -14.32 52.41
C LEU A 424 -57.21 -13.35 51.26
N LEU A 425 -58.23 -12.61 50.81
CA LEU A 425 -58.03 -11.53 49.83
C LEU A 425 -57.10 -10.44 50.37
N MET A 426 -57.30 -10.03 51.63
CA MET A 426 -56.43 -9.05 52.28
C MET A 426 -55.00 -9.55 52.47
N SER A 427 -54.83 -10.84 52.82
CA SER A 427 -53.52 -11.49 52.88
C SER A 427 -52.83 -11.49 51.52
N GLY A 428 -53.55 -11.83 50.44
CA GLY A 428 -53.05 -11.76 49.07
C GLY A 428 -52.56 -10.36 48.68
N VAL A 429 -53.29 -9.30 49.07
CA VAL A 429 -52.87 -7.90 48.85
C VAL A 429 -51.57 -7.57 49.59
N VAL A 430 -51.44 -7.99 50.86
CA VAL A 430 -50.21 -7.78 51.65
C VAL A 430 -49.01 -8.48 51.01
N PHE A 431 -49.16 -9.74 50.62
CA PHE A 431 -48.11 -10.48 49.92
C PHE A 431 -47.80 -9.88 48.54
N THR A 432 -48.78 -9.31 47.84
CA THR A 432 -48.54 -8.60 46.57
C THR A 432 -47.62 -7.41 46.77
N PHE A 433 -47.83 -6.57 47.79
CA PHE A 433 -46.94 -5.43 48.07
C PHE A 433 -45.54 -5.88 48.46
N LEU A 434 -45.43 -6.94 49.27
CA LEU A 434 -44.13 -7.47 49.72
C LEU A 434 -43.34 -8.08 48.55
N LEU A 435 -43.97 -8.98 47.79
CA LEU A 435 -43.30 -9.78 46.77
C LEU A 435 -43.06 -9.00 45.47
N SER A 436 -43.91 -8.03 45.13
CA SER A 436 -43.79 -7.25 43.88
C SER A 436 -42.47 -6.48 43.76
N THR A 437 -41.94 -5.98 44.88
CA THR A 437 -40.65 -5.27 44.91
C THR A 437 -39.50 -6.19 44.51
N ILE A 438 -39.46 -7.40 45.10
CA ILE A 438 -38.44 -8.40 44.84
C ILE A 438 -38.56 -8.91 43.39
N LEU A 439 -39.79 -9.22 42.95
CA LEU A 439 -40.05 -9.67 41.58
C LEU A 439 -39.61 -8.63 40.54
N MET A 440 -39.93 -7.35 40.76
CA MET A 440 -39.57 -6.28 39.82
C MET A 440 -38.06 -6.07 39.72
N LEU A 441 -37.32 -6.13 40.83
CA LEU A 441 -35.87 -5.95 40.84
C LEU A 441 -35.19 -7.06 40.02
N VAL A 442 -35.52 -8.32 40.29
CA VAL A 442 -34.95 -9.47 39.58
C VAL A 442 -35.31 -9.42 38.09
N CYS A 443 -36.57 -9.13 37.75
CA CYS A 443 -36.98 -8.99 36.35
C CYS A 443 -36.23 -7.85 35.64
N THR A 444 -35.95 -6.73 36.32
CA THR A 444 -35.19 -5.62 35.74
C THR A 444 -33.75 -6.02 35.46
N VAL A 445 -33.10 -6.73 36.39
CA VAL A 445 -31.71 -7.21 36.20
C VAL A 445 -31.63 -8.19 35.03
N VAL A 446 -32.50 -9.20 34.99
CA VAL A 446 -32.54 -10.20 33.91
C VAL A 446 -32.89 -9.57 32.56
N PHE A 447 -33.78 -8.57 32.55
CA PHE A 447 -34.14 -7.84 31.33
C PHE A 447 -32.99 -6.98 30.80
N LEU A 448 -32.20 -6.34 31.66
CA LEU A 448 -31.06 -5.53 31.24
C LEU A 448 -29.94 -6.40 30.67
N THR A 449 -29.57 -7.48 31.36
CA THR A 449 -28.53 -8.40 30.87
C THR A 449 -28.97 -9.12 29.59
N GLY A 450 -30.18 -9.66 29.56
CA GLY A 450 -30.73 -10.35 28.39
C GLY A 450 -31.08 -9.44 27.20
N GLY A 451 -31.61 -8.25 27.47
CA GLY A 451 -31.94 -7.28 26.43
C GLY A 451 -30.71 -6.77 25.71
N LEU A 452 -29.68 -6.34 26.46
CA LEU A 452 -28.43 -5.83 25.88
C LEU A 452 -27.69 -6.91 25.08
N ALA A 453 -27.64 -8.12 25.63
CA ALA A 453 -27.17 -9.31 24.93
C ALA A 453 -27.80 -9.48 23.53
N GLN A 454 -29.12 -9.35 23.47
CA GLN A 454 -29.88 -9.53 22.25
C GLN A 454 -29.72 -8.35 21.27
N THR A 455 -29.67 -7.11 21.74
CA THR A 455 -29.67 -5.91 20.87
C THR A 455 -28.28 -5.48 20.42
N GLU A 456 -27.25 -5.65 21.23
CA GLU A 456 -25.90 -5.15 20.91
C GLU A 456 -24.95 -6.22 20.41
N VAL A 457 -25.14 -7.50 20.78
CA VAL A 457 -24.23 -8.56 20.32
C VAL A 457 -24.91 -9.39 19.24
N CYS A 458 -26.04 -10.01 19.57
CA CYS A 458 -26.74 -10.92 18.65
C CYS A 458 -27.27 -10.22 17.40
N ARG A 459 -27.75 -8.97 17.50
CA ARG A 459 -28.29 -8.23 16.35
C ARG A 459 -27.20 -7.90 15.33
N TYR A 460 -26.01 -7.52 15.80
CA TYR A 460 -24.88 -7.18 14.93
C TYR A 460 -24.21 -8.43 14.36
N ALA A 461 -24.10 -9.51 15.14
CA ALA A 461 -23.52 -10.77 14.67
C ALA A 461 -24.43 -11.51 13.66
N THR A 462 -25.75 -11.51 13.84
CA THR A 462 -26.69 -12.27 12.97
C THR A 462 -26.99 -11.60 11.62
N GLY A 463 -26.32 -10.50 11.27
CA GLY A 463 -26.47 -9.81 9.98
C GLY A 463 -27.82 -9.12 9.78
N ARG A 464 -28.61 -8.92 10.85
CA ARG A 464 -29.88 -8.17 10.77
C ARG A 464 -29.69 -6.66 10.61
N TYR A 465 -28.50 -6.18 10.98
CA TYR A 465 -28.03 -4.84 10.67
C TYR A 465 -26.89 -4.98 9.65
N PRO A 466 -26.99 -4.39 8.45
CA PRO A 466 -26.04 -4.66 7.36
C PRO A 466 -24.60 -4.24 7.69
N GLU A 467 -24.40 -3.23 8.53
CA GLU A 467 -23.07 -2.79 9.00
C GLU A 467 -22.72 -3.35 10.39
N GLY A 468 -23.52 -4.26 10.93
CA GLY A 468 -23.38 -4.76 12.31
C GLY A 468 -22.01 -5.37 12.60
N PRO A 469 -21.49 -6.28 11.77
CA PRO A 469 -20.19 -6.89 11.97
C PRO A 469 -19.03 -5.87 12.00
N ALA A 470 -19.12 -4.77 11.25
CA ALA A 470 -18.10 -3.73 11.26
C ALA A 470 -18.07 -2.95 12.59
N VAL A 471 -19.25 -2.70 13.19
CA VAL A 471 -19.34 -2.09 14.53
C VAL A 471 -18.72 -3.00 15.60
N LEU A 472 -18.88 -4.32 15.46
CA LEU A 472 -18.25 -5.28 16.37
C LEU A 472 -16.73 -5.31 16.22
N ASP A 473 -16.21 -5.16 14.99
CA ASP A 473 -14.77 -5.02 14.74
C ASP A 473 -14.20 -3.73 15.33
N ASP A 474 -14.89 -2.58 15.21
CA ASP A 474 -14.43 -1.30 15.77
C ASP A 474 -14.38 -1.34 17.33
N VAL A 475 -15.34 -2.03 17.95
CA VAL A 475 -15.32 -2.29 19.40
C VAL A 475 -14.16 -3.22 19.77
N LEU A 476 -13.93 -4.27 18.98
CA LEU A 476 -12.82 -5.20 19.21
C LEU A 476 -11.45 -4.50 19.10
N ASP A 477 -11.28 -3.61 18.14
CA ASP A 477 -10.05 -2.83 17.98
C ASP A 477 -9.85 -1.83 19.13
N THR A 478 -10.91 -1.19 19.60
CA THR A 478 -10.84 -0.30 20.77
C THR A 478 -10.42 -1.07 22.03
N ILE A 479 -10.97 -2.27 22.23
CA ILE A 479 -10.63 -3.15 23.35
C ILE A 479 -9.18 -3.65 23.23
N SER A 480 -8.71 -4.00 22.01
CA SER A 480 -7.35 -4.49 21.82
C SER A 480 -6.30 -3.42 22.10
N VAL A 481 -6.54 -2.18 21.66
CA VAL A 481 -5.68 -1.03 21.93
C VAL A 481 -5.62 -0.72 23.42
N GLU A 482 -6.75 -0.79 24.12
CA GLU A 482 -6.79 -0.50 25.56
C GLU A 482 -6.18 -1.63 26.40
N ALA A 483 -6.40 -2.89 26.01
CA ALA A 483 -5.72 -4.03 26.62
C ALA A 483 -4.20 -3.97 26.41
N ALA A 484 -3.73 -3.57 25.23
CA ALA A 484 -2.31 -3.39 24.96
C ALA A 484 -1.69 -2.29 25.84
N ARG A 485 -2.43 -1.20 26.12
CA ARG A 485 -2.00 -0.14 27.05
C ARG A 485 -1.92 -0.62 28.50
N GLN A 486 -2.89 -1.41 28.96
CA GLN A 486 -2.92 -1.90 30.35
C GLN A 486 -1.90 -3.03 30.62
N PHE A 487 -1.65 -3.91 29.65
CA PHE A 487 -0.82 -5.12 29.85
C PHE A 487 0.57 -5.07 29.17
N GLY A 488 0.96 -3.93 28.58
CA GLY A 488 2.15 -3.76 27.74
C GLY A 488 3.53 -3.97 28.40
N ASN A 489 3.62 -4.23 29.71
CA ASN A 489 4.91 -4.43 30.42
C ASN A 489 5.27 -5.90 30.73
N SER A 490 4.46 -6.89 30.31
CA SER A 490 4.79 -8.31 30.51
C SER A 490 5.31 -8.95 29.22
N SER A 491 6.20 -9.94 29.35
CA SER A 491 7.02 -10.66 28.34
C SER A 491 6.29 -11.31 27.14
N ASN A 492 5.02 -10.97 26.88
CA ASN A 492 4.19 -11.45 25.79
C ASN A 492 4.11 -10.44 24.61
N THR A 493 5.16 -9.66 24.38
CA THR A 493 5.19 -8.62 23.33
C THR A 493 4.98 -9.19 21.92
N VAL A 494 5.41 -10.43 21.66
CA VAL A 494 5.14 -11.15 20.38
C VAL A 494 3.64 -11.39 20.17
N ARG A 495 2.89 -11.77 21.22
CA ARG A 495 1.42 -11.99 21.14
C ARG A 495 0.63 -10.71 20.89
N SER A 496 1.20 -9.53 21.18
CA SER A 496 0.51 -8.24 21.02
C SER A 496 0.55 -7.69 19.59
N ALA A 497 1.65 -7.92 18.86
CA ALA A 497 1.78 -7.50 17.47
C ALA A 497 0.86 -8.34 16.55
N ASP A 498 0.81 -9.65 16.78
CA ASP A 498 -0.06 -10.58 16.04
C ASP A 498 -1.54 -10.31 16.31
N PHE A 499 -1.90 -9.99 17.57
CA PHE A 499 -3.28 -9.67 17.92
C PHE A 499 -3.76 -8.36 17.30
N HIS A 500 -2.90 -7.34 17.19
CA HIS A 500 -3.23 -6.08 16.51
C HIS A 500 -3.35 -6.26 14.98
N ALA A 501 -2.52 -7.10 14.37
CA ALA A 501 -2.67 -7.47 12.96
C ALA A 501 -4.00 -8.20 12.70
N ILE A 502 -4.42 -9.07 13.64
CA ILE A 502 -5.72 -9.76 13.60
C ILE A 502 -6.88 -8.77 13.79
N THR A 503 -6.82 -7.79 14.70
CA THR A 503 -7.92 -6.80 14.83
C THR A 503 -8.03 -5.89 13.62
N LYS A 504 -6.90 -5.48 13.03
CA LYS A 504 -6.88 -4.74 11.76
C LYS A 504 -7.49 -5.50 10.58
N SER A 505 -7.48 -6.83 10.62
CA SER A 505 -8.12 -7.65 9.59
C SER A 505 -9.66 -7.59 9.61
N ARG A 506 -10.27 -6.93 10.60
CA ARG A 506 -11.74 -6.80 10.75
C ARG A 506 -12.43 -8.17 10.68
N PRO A 507 -12.12 -9.09 11.61
CA PRO A 507 -12.46 -10.49 11.50
C PRO A 507 -13.97 -10.75 11.40
N PHE A 508 -14.82 -9.99 12.10
CA PHE A 508 -16.27 -10.19 12.03
C PHE A 508 -16.83 -9.78 10.68
N SER A 509 -16.40 -8.63 10.12
CA SER A 509 -16.76 -8.21 8.76
C SER A 509 -16.27 -9.21 7.72
N VAL A 510 -15.02 -9.66 7.82
CA VAL A 510 -14.46 -10.64 6.88
C VAL A 510 -15.23 -11.95 6.93
N LEU A 511 -15.37 -12.55 8.11
CA LEU A 511 -15.97 -13.87 8.30
C LEU A 511 -17.48 -13.89 8.03
N LEU A 512 -18.22 -12.90 8.55
CA LEU A 512 -19.69 -12.91 8.50
C LEU A 512 -20.25 -12.26 7.23
N THR A 513 -19.47 -11.47 6.48
CA THR A 513 -19.97 -10.77 5.29
C THR A 513 -19.14 -11.04 4.03
N LYS A 514 -17.85 -10.70 4.00
CA LYS A 514 -17.04 -10.73 2.77
C LYS A 514 -16.77 -12.16 2.28
N CYS A 515 -16.46 -13.07 3.20
CA CYS A 515 -16.18 -14.47 2.90
C CYS A 515 -17.35 -15.27 2.32
N ALA A 516 -18.56 -14.70 2.30
CA ALA A 516 -19.71 -15.33 1.65
C ALA A 516 -19.56 -15.40 0.12
N ASN A 517 -18.96 -14.37 -0.49
CA ASN A 517 -18.93 -14.20 -1.96
C ASN A 517 -17.52 -13.93 -2.52
N ALA A 518 -16.48 -13.89 -1.68
CA ALA A 518 -15.12 -13.56 -2.09
C ALA A 518 -14.12 -14.68 -1.74
N SER A 519 -12.97 -14.66 -2.42
CA SER A 519 -11.82 -15.48 -2.04
C SER A 519 -11.26 -15.03 -0.69
N LEU A 520 -10.47 -15.87 -0.05
CA LEU A 520 -9.83 -15.53 1.23
C LEU A 520 -9.03 -14.23 1.15
N VAL A 521 -8.27 -14.05 0.07
CA VAL A 521 -7.42 -12.86 -0.14
C VAL A 521 -8.25 -11.61 -0.41
N ASP A 522 -9.26 -11.70 -1.29
CA ASP A 522 -10.14 -10.56 -1.59
C ASP A 522 -10.97 -10.16 -0.35
N ALA A 523 -11.26 -11.11 0.55
CA ALA A 523 -12.00 -10.86 1.79
C ALA A 523 -11.12 -10.18 2.86
N ILE A 524 -9.90 -10.69 3.09
CA ILE A 524 -8.95 -10.20 4.11
C ILE A 524 -8.29 -8.88 3.69
N GLY A 525 -8.04 -8.68 2.39
CA GLY A 525 -7.46 -7.47 1.82
C GLY A 525 -5.92 -7.50 1.67
N ASP A 526 -5.44 -6.85 0.62
CA ASP A 526 -4.04 -6.89 0.18
C ASP A 526 -3.04 -6.35 1.23
N GLU A 527 -3.46 -5.38 2.07
CA GLU A 527 -2.63 -4.81 3.14
C GLU A 527 -2.30 -5.86 4.21
N VAL A 528 -3.28 -6.67 4.60
CA VAL A 528 -3.14 -7.71 5.63
C VAL A 528 -2.33 -8.90 5.08
N VAL A 529 -2.52 -9.26 3.81
CA VAL A 529 -1.66 -10.26 3.14
C VAL A 529 -0.22 -9.77 3.05
N GLY A 530 -0.01 -8.48 2.76
CA GLY A 530 1.31 -7.86 2.74
C GLY A 530 2.04 -7.87 4.09
N MET A 531 1.30 -7.84 5.22
CA MET A 531 1.86 -8.00 6.57
C MET A 531 2.22 -9.44 6.92
N MET A 532 1.61 -10.45 6.28
CA MET A 532 1.87 -11.87 6.54
C MET A 532 3.10 -12.42 5.78
N VAL A 533 3.55 -11.76 4.71
CA VAL A 533 4.75 -12.20 3.97
C VAL A 533 6.02 -11.79 4.72
N SER A 534 6.76 -12.75 5.27
CA SER A 534 8.01 -12.47 6.01
C SER A 534 9.09 -11.89 5.10
N ASP A 535 9.73 -10.80 5.51
CA ASP A 535 10.84 -10.16 4.77
C ASP A 535 12.13 -11.01 4.69
N THR A 536 12.21 -12.12 5.44
CA THR A 536 13.41 -12.97 5.56
C THR A 536 13.78 -13.68 4.26
N SER A 537 12.83 -14.28 3.55
CA SER A 537 13.08 -14.96 2.26
C SER A 537 13.57 -13.99 1.19
N ILE A 538 13.05 -12.76 1.24
CA ILE A 538 13.38 -11.67 0.32
C ILE A 538 14.77 -11.10 0.64
N ASN A 539 15.14 -11.03 1.92
CA ASN A 539 16.49 -10.65 2.32
C ASN A 539 17.54 -11.68 1.86
N THR A 540 17.26 -12.98 1.96
CA THR A 540 18.17 -14.03 1.44
C THR A 540 18.34 -13.94 -0.07
N PHE A 541 17.24 -13.70 -0.81
CA PHE A 541 17.27 -13.49 -2.25
C PHE A 541 18.11 -12.24 -2.63
N LEU A 542 17.90 -11.14 -1.91
CA LEU A 542 18.66 -9.91 -2.11
C LEU A 542 20.14 -10.07 -1.76
N GLU A 543 20.49 -10.86 -0.75
CA GLU A 543 21.88 -11.20 -0.43
C GLU A 543 22.54 -12.05 -1.52
N ASN A 544 21.82 -13.02 -2.10
CA ASN A 544 22.34 -13.83 -3.22
C ASN A 544 22.56 -13.01 -4.49
N ILE A 545 21.67 -12.06 -4.78
CA ILE A 545 21.89 -11.10 -5.88
C ILE A 545 23.06 -10.18 -5.55
N LEU A 546 23.13 -9.62 -4.34
CA LEU A 546 24.23 -8.74 -3.90
C LEU A 546 25.60 -9.41 -4.03
N THR A 547 25.72 -10.63 -3.53
CA THR A 547 26.97 -11.40 -3.55
C THR A 547 27.38 -11.74 -4.98
N THR A 548 26.43 -12.08 -5.85
CA THR A 548 26.70 -12.31 -7.27
C THR A 548 27.09 -11.03 -8.00
N PHE A 549 26.33 -9.95 -7.83
CA PHE A 549 26.62 -8.66 -8.47
C PHE A 549 27.99 -8.13 -8.07
N ASN A 550 28.36 -8.26 -6.79
CA ASN A 550 29.69 -7.90 -6.29
C ASN A 550 30.79 -8.87 -6.77
N GLY A 551 30.44 -10.10 -7.17
CA GLY A 551 31.36 -11.08 -7.73
C GLY A 551 31.61 -10.91 -9.24
N ILE A 552 30.79 -10.14 -9.95
CA ILE A 552 31.00 -9.84 -11.37
C ILE A 552 32.08 -8.79 -11.49
N ASP A 553 33.19 -9.15 -12.15
CA ASP A 553 34.26 -8.22 -12.46
C ASP A 553 33.86 -7.28 -13.62
N LEU A 554 33.18 -6.19 -13.27
CA LEU A 554 32.84 -5.11 -14.21
C LEU A 554 34.00 -4.14 -14.42
N ILE A 555 34.93 -4.07 -13.47
CA ILE A 555 36.03 -3.10 -13.48
C ILE A 555 37.07 -3.50 -14.53
N SER A 556 37.49 -4.76 -14.58
CA SER A 556 38.55 -5.18 -15.51
C SER A 556 38.19 -5.00 -16.98
N PRO A 557 36.99 -5.37 -17.47
CA PRO A 557 36.59 -5.12 -18.86
C PRO A 557 36.54 -3.63 -19.21
N LEU A 558 36.03 -2.79 -18.32
CA LEU A 558 35.94 -1.34 -18.52
C LEU A 558 37.32 -0.67 -18.51
N ARG A 559 38.17 -1.06 -17.56
CA ARG A 559 39.57 -0.60 -17.48
C ARG A 559 40.35 -1.05 -18.70
N LYS A 560 40.16 -2.30 -19.14
CA LYS A 560 40.77 -2.80 -20.38
C LYS A 560 40.28 -2.01 -21.59
N ALA A 561 38.98 -1.72 -21.71
CA ALA A 561 38.46 -0.91 -22.81
C ALA A 561 39.03 0.52 -22.81
N ALA A 562 39.23 1.13 -21.64
CA ALA A 562 39.89 2.43 -21.52
C ALA A 562 41.35 2.36 -22.00
N THR A 563 42.09 1.34 -21.55
CA THR A 563 43.49 1.10 -21.98
C THR A 563 43.58 0.80 -23.47
N ASP A 564 42.70 -0.04 -24.01
CA ASP A 564 42.66 -0.36 -25.45
C ASP A 564 42.35 0.90 -26.28
N THR A 565 41.47 1.77 -25.77
CA THR A 565 41.17 3.07 -26.41
C THR A 565 42.38 4.01 -26.35
N LEU A 566 43.09 4.06 -25.23
CA LEU A 566 44.34 4.82 -25.11
C LEU A 566 45.42 4.30 -26.07
N ASN A 567 45.53 2.97 -26.23
CA ASN A 567 46.46 2.36 -27.18
C ASN A 567 46.13 2.75 -28.63
N VAL A 568 44.84 2.79 -28.99
CA VAL A 568 44.39 3.30 -30.30
C VAL A 568 44.69 4.80 -30.44
N LEU A 569 44.57 5.59 -29.37
CA LEU A 569 44.96 7.01 -29.41
C LEU A 569 46.46 7.21 -29.56
N ASP A 570 47.28 6.29 -29.06
CA ASP A 570 48.73 6.36 -29.17
C ASP A 570 49.19 6.13 -30.63
N THR A 571 48.50 5.28 -31.39
CA THR A 571 48.78 5.08 -32.82
C THR A 571 48.49 6.33 -33.66
N VAL A 572 47.63 7.23 -33.18
CA VAL A 572 47.33 8.53 -33.82
C VAL A 572 47.86 9.71 -33.00
N SER A 573 48.90 9.50 -32.19
CA SER A 573 49.45 10.51 -31.28
C SER A 573 49.98 11.75 -32.00
N ASP A 574 50.32 11.65 -33.28
CA ASP A 574 50.74 12.79 -34.11
C ASP A 574 49.69 13.89 -34.20
N LEU A 575 48.40 13.56 -34.09
CA LEU A 575 47.29 14.52 -34.15
C LEU A 575 47.38 15.61 -33.06
N ARG A 576 48.05 15.33 -31.93
CA ARG A 576 48.19 16.30 -30.83
C ARG A 576 49.23 17.40 -31.09
N ASN A 577 50.11 17.19 -32.08
CA ASN A 577 51.27 18.05 -32.30
C ASN A 577 50.97 19.26 -33.20
N PHE A 578 49.79 19.30 -33.82
CA PHE A 578 49.41 20.36 -34.74
C PHE A 578 48.79 21.55 -34.00
N ASN A 579 49.26 22.76 -34.34
CA ASN A 579 48.72 24.01 -33.83
C ASN A 579 48.56 24.97 -35.01
N LEU A 580 47.32 25.23 -35.40
CA LEU A 580 46.98 26.03 -36.57
C LEU A 580 46.55 27.45 -36.21
N SER A 581 46.77 27.87 -34.95
CA SER A 581 46.40 29.22 -34.48
C SER A 581 47.03 30.34 -35.31
N ARG A 582 48.24 30.13 -35.84
CA ARG A 582 48.92 31.10 -36.71
C ARG A 582 48.22 31.20 -38.07
N ALA A 583 47.90 30.08 -38.70
CA ALA A 583 47.17 30.05 -39.96
C ALA A 583 45.77 30.66 -39.80
N ILE A 584 45.05 30.35 -38.70
CA ILE A 584 43.74 30.95 -38.38
C ILE A 584 43.86 32.48 -38.28
N ALA A 585 44.87 32.99 -37.57
CA ALA A 585 45.08 34.43 -37.47
C ALA A 585 45.29 35.06 -38.87
N LYS A 586 46.08 34.41 -39.72
CA LYS A 586 46.39 34.87 -41.09
C LYS A 586 45.21 34.85 -42.04
N THR A 587 44.21 34.00 -41.83
CA THR A 587 42.98 34.05 -42.64
C THR A 587 42.16 35.33 -42.45
N ASN A 588 42.41 36.11 -41.39
CA ASN A 588 41.79 37.43 -41.20
C ASN A 588 42.57 38.58 -41.85
N ASP A 589 43.77 38.30 -42.37
CA ASP A 589 44.62 39.30 -43.03
C ASP A 589 44.26 39.41 -44.53
N ARG A 590 44.66 40.53 -45.12
CA ARG A 590 44.47 40.82 -46.55
C ARG A 590 45.48 40.01 -47.37
N LEU A 591 45.08 39.54 -48.55
CA LEU A 591 45.99 38.80 -49.46
C LEU A 591 47.00 39.71 -50.17
N THR A 592 46.67 41.00 -50.33
CA THR A 592 47.54 42.00 -50.97
C THR A 592 47.79 43.18 -50.03
N LYS A 593 48.81 43.98 -50.32
CA LYS A 593 49.12 45.20 -49.55
C LYS A 593 48.12 46.34 -49.83
N ILE A 594 47.26 46.19 -50.84
CA ILE A 594 46.22 47.18 -51.17
C ILE A 594 45.17 47.23 -50.07
N VAL A 595 44.89 48.45 -49.59
CA VAL A 595 43.95 48.66 -48.47
C VAL A 595 42.51 48.34 -48.88
N ASP A 596 42.05 48.86 -50.01
CA ASP A 596 40.71 48.61 -50.54
C ASP A 596 40.82 48.04 -51.96
N PHE A 597 40.96 46.72 -52.02
CA PHE A 597 41.14 46.00 -53.28
C PHE A 597 39.93 46.15 -54.21
N ASP A 598 38.71 46.15 -53.65
CA ASP A 598 37.48 46.30 -54.43
C ASP A 598 37.37 47.71 -55.04
N ALA A 599 37.70 48.76 -54.27
CA ALA A 599 37.76 50.13 -54.80
C ALA A 599 38.84 50.29 -55.87
N TYR A 600 40.02 49.70 -55.67
CA TYR A 600 41.09 49.69 -56.68
C TYR A 600 40.64 49.01 -57.98
N MET A 601 39.96 47.87 -57.89
CA MET A 601 39.40 47.15 -59.05
C MET A 601 38.31 47.96 -59.76
N ALA A 602 37.45 48.65 -59.01
CA ALA A 602 36.42 49.52 -59.57
C ALA A 602 37.04 50.71 -60.34
N GLN A 603 38.11 51.29 -59.80
CA GLN A 603 38.84 52.39 -60.46
C GLN A 603 39.54 51.92 -61.74
N LEU A 604 40.20 50.75 -61.73
CA LEU A 604 40.78 50.17 -62.96
C LEU A 604 39.72 49.92 -64.04
N ARG A 605 38.54 49.41 -63.67
CA ARG A 605 37.42 49.20 -64.60
C ARG A 605 36.87 50.49 -65.19
N SER A 606 36.89 51.59 -64.42
CA SER A 606 36.39 52.89 -64.86
C SER A 606 37.19 53.52 -66.01
N LEU A 607 38.44 53.09 -66.22
CA LEU A 607 39.30 53.57 -67.31
C LEU A 607 38.83 53.11 -68.69
N ASN A 608 38.08 52.00 -68.78
CA ASN A 608 37.54 51.42 -70.01
C ASN A 608 38.59 51.19 -71.14
N ILE A 609 39.81 50.80 -70.78
CA ILE A 609 40.89 50.43 -71.72
C ILE A 609 40.73 48.97 -72.15
N ASP A 610 40.69 48.68 -73.44
CA ASP A 610 40.38 47.32 -73.95
C ASP A 610 41.45 46.29 -73.57
N ASN A 611 42.74 46.61 -73.69
CA ASN A 611 43.82 45.68 -73.32
C ASN A 611 43.89 45.44 -71.80
N LEU A 612 43.41 46.39 -70.99
CA LEU A 612 43.39 46.30 -69.53
C LEU A 612 42.29 45.35 -69.00
N LYS A 613 41.17 45.22 -69.71
CA LYS A 613 40.03 44.37 -69.30
C LYS A 613 40.46 42.93 -68.99
N SER A 614 41.31 42.35 -69.85
CA SER A 614 41.82 40.98 -69.68
C SER A 614 42.62 40.80 -68.38
N GLN A 615 43.42 41.79 -68.00
CA GLN A 615 44.25 41.76 -66.78
C GLN A 615 43.43 42.03 -65.53
N ILE A 616 42.41 42.91 -65.61
CA ILE A 616 41.43 43.12 -64.54
C ILE A 616 40.69 41.81 -64.26
N ASP A 617 40.24 41.09 -65.29
CA ASP A 617 39.52 39.82 -65.10
C ASP A 617 40.44 38.74 -64.52
N ALA A 618 41.70 38.68 -64.96
CA ALA A 618 42.72 37.80 -64.38
C ALA A 618 42.99 38.13 -62.89
N LEU A 619 43.06 39.42 -62.54
CA LEU A 619 43.30 39.89 -61.18
C LEU A 619 42.09 39.66 -60.25
N GLN A 620 40.88 39.84 -60.76
CA GLN A 620 39.64 39.49 -60.03
C GLN A 620 39.55 37.98 -59.76
N THR A 621 39.95 37.18 -60.75
CA THR A 621 39.87 35.72 -60.67
C THR A 621 40.94 35.15 -59.73
N SER A 622 42.14 35.74 -59.69
CA SER A 622 43.22 35.28 -58.81
C SER A 622 43.05 35.77 -57.36
N VAL A 623 42.96 37.07 -57.13
CA VAL A 623 42.93 37.65 -55.77
C VAL A 623 41.50 37.76 -55.23
N GLY A 624 40.56 38.23 -56.07
CA GLY A 624 39.18 38.47 -55.66
C GLY A 624 38.45 37.20 -55.24
N MET A 625 38.47 36.14 -56.08
CA MET A 625 37.85 34.85 -55.75
C MET A 625 38.49 34.17 -54.54
N LEU A 626 39.80 34.34 -54.35
CA LEU A 626 40.53 33.75 -53.22
C LEU A 626 40.18 34.45 -51.91
N SER A 627 40.03 35.78 -51.94
CA SER A 627 39.60 36.56 -50.78
C SER A 627 38.19 36.18 -50.30
N LEU A 628 37.28 35.87 -51.24
CA LEU A 628 35.93 35.39 -50.91
C LEU A 628 35.91 34.00 -50.27
N ARG A 629 36.90 33.16 -50.56
CA ARG A 629 37.03 31.81 -49.98
C ARG A 629 37.67 31.79 -48.60
N LEU A 630 38.35 32.86 -48.17
CA LEU A 630 39.06 32.92 -46.88
C LEU A 630 38.17 32.59 -45.68
N GLU A 631 36.91 33.05 -45.67
CA GLU A 631 36.00 32.79 -44.55
C GLU A 631 35.60 31.30 -44.46
N VAL A 632 35.41 30.64 -45.60
CA VAL A 632 35.15 29.18 -45.65
C VAL A 632 36.38 28.41 -45.19
N ILE A 633 37.57 28.81 -45.66
CA ILE A 633 38.84 28.18 -45.29
C ILE A 633 39.15 28.39 -43.80
N LYS A 634 38.83 29.55 -43.24
CA LYS A 634 38.94 29.81 -41.81
C LYS A 634 38.11 28.85 -40.98
N GLN A 635 36.87 28.57 -41.37
CA GLN A 635 36.04 27.57 -40.68
C GLN A 635 36.68 26.18 -40.72
N VAL A 636 37.23 25.79 -41.87
CA VAL A 636 37.97 24.53 -42.04
C VAL A 636 39.21 24.47 -41.12
N TYR A 637 39.97 25.56 -41.01
CA TYR A 637 41.12 25.64 -40.09
C TYR A 637 40.72 25.52 -38.62
N VAL A 638 39.63 26.19 -38.20
CA VAL A 638 39.13 26.12 -36.82
C VAL A 638 38.72 24.70 -36.45
N GLU A 639 38.04 24.00 -37.37
CA GLU A 639 37.68 22.59 -37.18
C GLU A 639 38.92 21.69 -37.11
N LEU A 640 39.92 21.89 -37.98
CA LEU A 640 41.18 21.14 -37.91
C LEU A 640 41.96 21.40 -36.60
N ASP A 641 42.00 22.64 -36.11
CA ASP A 641 42.66 22.97 -34.84
C ASP A 641 41.94 22.35 -33.63
N SER A 642 40.63 22.11 -33.74
CA SER A 642 39.83 21.49 -32.67
C SER A 642 40.20 20.03 -32.40
N ILE A 643 40.81 19.31 -33.36
CA ILE A 643 41.25 17.92 -33.24
C ILE A 643 42.18 17.73 -32.05
N ARG A 644 43.16 18.63 -31.89
CA ARG A 644 44.10 18.60 -30.77
C ARG A 644 43.37 18.70 -29.43
N THR A 645 42.36 19.57 -29.35
CA THR A 645 41.57 19.77 -28.13
C THR A 645 40.76 18.52 -27.80
N TYR A 646 40.07 17.93 -28.78
CA TYR A 646 39.31 16.70 -28.58
C TYR A 646 40.19 15.51 -28.22
N TYR A 647 41.38 15.39 -28.81
CA TYR A 647 42.36 14.37 -28.46
C TYR A 647 42.78 14.48 -26.98
N LEU A 648 43.18 15.68 -26.53
CA LEU A 648 43.62 15.91 -25.15
C LEU A 648 42.48 15.71 -24.14
N GLN A 649 41.26 16.15 -24.48
CA GLN A 649 40.06 15.89 -23.67
C GLN A 649 39.78 14.40 -23.55
N LEU A 650 39.86 13.65 -24.65
CA LEU A 650 39.62 12.21 -24.64
C LEU A 650 40.66 11.46 -23.79
N VAL A 651 41.95 11.79 -23.93
CA VAL A 651 43.01 11.20 -23.08
C VAL A 651 42.76 11.50 -21.60
N ARG A 652 42.40 12.74 -21.25
CA ARG A 652 42.08 13.11 -19.86
C ARG A 652 40.90 12.30 -19.35
N ALA A 653 39.78 12.30 -20.09
CA ALA A 653 38.56 11.62 -19.71
C ALA A 653 38.75 10.10 -19.56
N LEU A 654 39.59 9.47 -20.38
CA LEU A 654 39.91 8.04 -20.27
C LEU A 654 40.73 7.72 -19.00
N ASN A 655 41.65 8.59 -18.62
CA ASN A 655 42.43 8.44 -17.38
C ASN A 655 41.56 8.65 -16.14
N GLU A 656 40.72 9.69 -16.14
CA GLU A 656 39.75 9.96 -15.06
C GLU A 656 38.74 8.81 -14.94
N PHE A 657 38.21 8.33 -16.08
CA PHE A 657 37.34 7.16 -16.10
C PHE A 657 37.98 5.93 -15.44
N SER A 658 39.23 5.59 -15.81
CA SER A 658 39.94 4.44 -15.22
C SER A 658 40.15 4.57 -13.71
N ALA A 659 40.36 5.80 -13.21
CA ALA A 659 40.53 6.09 -11.79
C ALA A 659 39.20 6.01 -11.02
N ASP A 660 38.10 6.49 -11.62
CA ASP A 660 36.78 6.57 -10.97
C ASP A 660 36.08 5.20 -10.86
N LEU A 661 36.49 4.20 -11.65
CA LEU A 661 35.83 2.88 -11.73
C LEU A 661 35.67 2.19 -10.37
N GLU A 662 36.68 2.28 -9.50
CA GLU A 662 36.67 1.58 -8.19
C GLU A 662 35.63 2.17 -7.22
N GLN A 663 35.23 3.42 -7.41
CA GLN A 663 34.20 4.08 -6.61
C GLN A 663 32.83 4.04 -7.28
N THR A 664 32.78 4.32 -8.58
CA THR A 664 31.53 4.49 -9.33
C THR A 664 30.78 3.17 -9.52
N VAL A 665 31.48 2.07 -9.84
CA VAL A 665 30.86 0.74 -10.04
C VAL A 665 30.15 0.29 -8.76
N PRO A 666 30.79 0.19 -7.57
CA PRO A 666 30.09 -0.23 -6.35
C PRO A 666 28.96 0.71 -5.92
N SER A 667 29.10 2.02 -6.17
CA SER A 667 28.06 2.99 -5.82
C SER A 667 26.79 2.79 -6.67
N SER A 668 26.95 2.60 -7.98
CA SER A 668 25.85 2.40 -8.92
C SER A 668 25.11 1.09 -8.64
N ILE A 669 25.86 0.03 -8.28
CA ILE A 669 25.30 -1.26 -7.82
C ILE A 669 24.41 -1.06 -6.59
N ARG A 670 24.91 -0.33 -5.58
CA ARG A 670 24.17 -0.10 -4.34
C ARG A 670 22.90 0.69 -4.57
N THR A 671 22.96 1.76 -5.37
CA THR A 671 21.79 2.58 -5.74
C THR A 671 20.76 1.71 -6.45
N GLN A 672 21.19 0.86 -7.38
CA GLN A 672 20.30 -0.01 -8.12
C GLN A 672 19.54 -0.99 -7.22
N ILE A 673 20.25 -1.62 -6.29
CA ILE A 673 19.69 -2.60 -5.36
C ILE A 673 18.69 -1.93 -4.41
N HIS A 674 19.00 -0.72 -3.95
CA HIS A 674 18.09 0.06 -3.12
C HIS A 674 16.77 0.37 -3.86
N ASN A 675 16.85 0.77 -5.13
CA ASN A 675 15.68 1.17 -5.92
C ASN A 675 14.83 -0.02 -6.40
N THR A 676 15.45 -1.16 -6.71
CA THR A 676 14.72 -2.37 -7.17
C THR A 676 14.13 -3.20 -6.05
N ARG A 677 14.72 -3.17 -4.84
CA ARG A 677 14.21 -3.88 -3.65
C ARG A 677 12.68 -3.71 -3.42
N PRO A 678 12.11 -2.50 -3.35
CA PRO A 678 10.67 -2.33 -3.10
C PRO A 678 9.79 -2.84 -4.27
N LEU A 679 10.29 -2.77 -5.51
CA LEU A 679 9.57 -3.26 -6.69
C LEU A 679 9.54 -4.78 -6.72
N PHE A 680 10.66 -5.44 -6.40
CA PHE A 680 10.70 -6.89 -6.24
C PHE A 680 9.82 -7.36 -5.08
N LEU A 681 9.86 -6.69 -3.93
CA LEU A 681 8.94 -6.95 -2.81
C LEU A 681 7.47 -6.94 -3.24
N LYS A 682 7.09 -5.96 -4.07
CA LYS A 682 5.73 -5.81 -4.58
C LYS A 682 5.34 -6.95 -5.52
N GLU A 683 6.16 -7.28 -6.51
CA GLU A 683 5.87 -8.37 -7.46
C GLU A 683 5.85 -9.74 -6.78
N LEU A 684 6.74 -9.98 -5.82
CA LEU A 684 6.76 -11.19 -5.01
C LEU A 684 5.49 -11.32 -4.15
N ARG A 685 5.02 -10.23 -3.54
CA ARG A 685 3.74 -10.19 -2.82
C ARG A 685 2.55 -10.48 -3.75
N PHE A 686 2.57 -9.96 -4.98
CA PHE A 686 1.52 -10.27 -5.95
C PHE A 686 1.54 -11.72 -6.42
N ALA A 687 2.70 -12.36 -6.54
CA ALA A 687 2.80 -13.79 -6.83
C ALA A 687 2.16 -14.63 -5.72
N VAL A 688 2.35 -14.25 -4.46
CA VAL A 688 1.69 -14.87 -3.29
C VAL A 688 0.18 -14.63 -3.32
N ILE A 689 -0.25 -13.38 -3.54
CA ILE A 689 -1.67 -13.04 -3.65
C ILE A 689 -2.35 -13.83 -4.77
N ALA A 690 -1.70 -13.95 -5.93
CA ALA A 690 -2.23 -14.70 -7.07
C ALA A 690 -2.39 -16.20 -6.78
N SER A 691 -1.46 -16.81 -6.03
CA SER A 691 -1.55 -18.24 -5.68
C SER A 691 -2.68 -18.54 -4.69
N TRP A 692 -3.02 -17.59 -3.81
CA TRP A 692 -4.07 -17.75 -2.79
C TRP A 692 -5.43 -17.20 -3.20
N ARG A 693 -5.50 -16.46 -4.31
CA ARG A 693 -6.75 -15.86 -4.81
C ARG A 693 -7.85 -16.87 -5.13
N HIS A 694 -7.48 -18.14 -5.33
CA HIS A 694 -8.45 -19.20 -5.59
C HIS A 694 -8.93 -19.93 -4.34
N ILE A 695 -8.40 -19.62 -3.16
CA ILE A 695 -8.80 -20.28 -1.92
C ILE A 695 -10.20 -19.77 -1.53
N PRO A 696 -11.22 -20.65 -1.49
CA PRO A 696 -12.57 -20.25 -1.13
C PRO A 696 -12.66 -19.90 0.35
N CYS A 697 -13.27 -18.77 0.69
CA CYS A 697 -13.54 -18.40 2.10
C CYS A 697 -14.92 -18.90 2.60
N THR A 698 -15.68 -19.60 1.75
CA THR A 698 -17.08 -19.97 2.00
C THR A 698 -17.26 -20.92 3.19
N ASN A 699 -16.36 -21.89 3.39
CA ASN A 699 -16.43 -22.82 4.51
C ASN A 699 -16.21 -22.11 5.84
N LEU A 700 -15.29 -21.13 5.86
CA LEU A 700 -15.01 -20.30 7.03
C LEU A 700 -16.22 -19.39 7.35
N HIS A 701 -16.87 -18.84 6.32
CA HIS A 701 -18.13 -18.09 6.49
C HIS A 701 -19.24 -18.97 7.08
N LEU A 702 -19.43 -20.19 6.55
CA LEU A 702 -20.47 -21.11 7.03
C LEU A 702 -20.24 -21.52 8.49
N ALA A 703 -18.99 -21.82 8.86
CA ALA A 703 -18.63 -22.15 10.24
C ALA A 703 -18.82 -20.96 11.19
N ALA A 704 -18.39 -19.76 10.80
CA ALA A 704 -18.61 -18.54 11.58
C ALA A 704 -20.10 -18.25 11.78
N LYS A 705 -20.91 -18.43 10.73
CA LYS A 705 -22.35 -18.22 10.77
C LYS A 705 -23.05 -19.24 11.65
N ALA A 706 -22.63 -20.51 11.62
CA ALA A 706 -23.17 -21.56 12.46
C ALA A 706 -22.98 -21.24 13.96
N GLY A 707 -21.82 -20.70 14.36
CA GLY A 707 -21.57 -20.30 15.74
C GLY A 707 -22.40 -19.12 16.25
N VAL A 708 -23.02 -18.35 15.34
CA VAL A 708 -23.80 -17.15 15.67
C VAL A 708 -25.32 -17.39 15.60
N THR A 709 -25.78 -18.44 14.91
CA THR A 709 -27.20 -18.70 14.61
C THR A 709 -27.80 -19.85 15.39
#